data_AF-A0A100IPD8-F1
#
_entry.id   AF-A0A100IPD8-F1
#
_cell.length_a   1.000
_cell.length_b   1.000
_cell.length_c   1.000
_cell.angle_alpha   90.00
_cell.angle_beta   90.00
_cell.angle_gamma   90.00
#
_symmetry.space_group_name_H-M   'P 1'
#
loop_
_entity.id
_entity.type
_entity.pdbx_description
1 polymer ?
#
loop_
_entity_poly.entity_id
_entity_poly.type
_entity_poly.pdbx_seq_one_letter_code
_entity_poly.pdbx_strand_id
1 'polypeptide(L)'
;MSSKLRQKWHTFLNLPRQSNITWHKSRLIEELSERRKATTPLARLSETSDVLFTISRAEHDGFPIPFRPAWSRTYNALAIIYMLGKFTSRWYFYRVAAYFAGKHDWRGVREVVNPRKGTKLDEVADRHGIDKMKFATAPKVIGLYGVPGAGKTFLMNRLKEQLGEERFAFFEGSEVIASVTTGGLDAFKKLDESEKAEYRKRAVQKIKSTCSKARKVGIVTGHLSFWDDERCDHPMKVVTEDDLDTFTHILYLNTPLLMITEQRKKDTERLRPIVSESRLCAWQNYEIKELSSLCMDKNIMLAYLWSGLRCKLSTFIHDIECHDEEYNMAVANDRLDKILSNHSDDVQTVLFLDADKTLSEDDTSETFWKIQAMMYCETEAWDDDFSSICDAIASKVKLYPQISLLLEKVVEHKHVCPVIVTSGLRLVWEKVIEREGLADVVKVIGGGRINDGLVVTPGVKRSLVVRAREVHGAHTWAIGDSPIDLPMMMAADKAVVVVGKEQTRSKSMDGALRDAILNDGLQARQVLLPYNSLKPRLDPNILPVIHLEDENIQSSIFCRWFQFYHATDDNASKLLSTPMRDDAIRGPALQDAHRKAAHYLSTKYLAQIIGLEPFPVRHPQNKPIDGYRLFNEGQTLIVPLMRGGLPMANGVNEVFPTAQLLHAKFPHDVKRENLEGIVTVILVDSVINSGKSIVEFLQHIKQINDAVRVIVVAGVAQDQAIKGGSAIRAVARSMEVTIVALRVSKNKYTGKGTTDTGNRLFNTTQLD
;
A
#
# COMPACT_ATOMS: atom_id res chain seq x y z
N MET A 1 -18.28 -10.10 26.24
CA MET A 1 -18.74 -11.49 26.02
C MET A 1 -18.52 -12.33 27.28
N SER A 2 -19.52 -13.11 27.70
CA SER A 2 -19.41 -13.99 28.89
C SER A 2 -18.43 -15.14 28.65
N SER A 3 -17.75 -15.60 29.70
CA SER A 3 -16.81 -16.74 29.66
C SER A 3 -17.47 -18.01 29.11
N LYS A 4 -18.77 -18.23 29.45
CA LYS A 4 -19.58 -19.34 28.95
C LYS A 4 -19.73 -19.35 27.42
N LEU A 5 -19.88 -18.19 26.77
CA LEU A 5 -20.02 -18.12 25.31
C LEU A 5 -18.69 -18.48 24.60
N ARG A 6 -17.56 -18.02 25.15
CA ARG A 6 -16.21 -18.38 24.65
C ARG A 6 -15.93 -19.87 24.78
N GLN A 7 -16.28 -20.47 25.91
CA GLN A 7 -16.12 -21.91 26.11
C GLN A 7 -16.97 -22.71 25.12
N LYS A 8 -18.23 -22.32 24.89
CA LYS A 8 -19.08 -22.93 23.86
C LYS A 8 -18.48 -22.80 22.46
N TRP A 9 -17.89 -21.65 22.11
CA TRP A 9 -17.25 -21.44 20.81
C TRP A 9 -15.98 -22.28 20.62
N HIS A 10 -15.10 -22.37 21.62
CA HIS A 10 -13.94 -23.27 21.55
C HIS A 10 -14.35 -24.74 21.49
N THR A 11 -15.42 -25.11 22.19
CA THR A 11 -16.05 -26.44 22.10
C THR A 11 -16.61 -26.69 20.69
N PHE A 12 -17.18 -25.67 20.05
CA PHE A 12 -17.67 -25.72 18.67
C PHE A 12 -16.55 -25.90 17.65
N LEU A 13 -15.45 -25.13 17.75
CA LEU A 13 -14.28 -25.31 16.88
C LEU A 13 -13.62 -26.68 17.09
N ASN A 14 -13.69 -27.20 18.32
CA ASN A 14 -13.24 -28.53 18.76
C ASN A 14 -11.80 -28.87 18.33
N LEU A 15 -10.91 -27.87 18.34
CA LEU A 15 -9.51 -28.02 17.97
C LEU A 15 -8.80 -29.01 18.93
N PRO A 16 -7.74 -29.72 18.50
CA PRO A 16 -6.96 -30.62 19.35
C PRO A 16 -6.41 -29.91 20.59
N ARG A 17 -6.66 -30.47 21.78
CA ARG A 17 -6.13 -29.91 23.03
C ARG A 17 -4.62 -30.08 23.08
N GLN A 18 -3.93 -29.04 23.51
CA GLN A 18 -2.50 -29.10 23.74
C GLN A 18 -2.23 -29.58 25.17
N SER A 19 -1.24 -30.45 25.35
CA SER A 19 -0.94 -31.08 26.64
C SER A 19 0.01 -30.26 27.52
N ASN A 20 0.64 -29.22 26.99
CA ASN A 20 1.69 -28.46 27.70
C ASN A 20 1.49 -26.93 27.59
N ILE A 21 1.61 -26.25 28.73
CA ILE A 21 1.57 -24.79 28.84
C ILE A 21 2.71 -24.10 28.08
N THR A 22 3.86 -24.75 27.87
CA THR A 22 4.99 -24.16 27.11
C THR A 22 4.62 -23.84 25.67
N TRP A 23 3.79 -24.68 25.03
CA TRP A 23 3.28 -24.43 23.68
C TRP A 23 2.47 -23.13 23.62
N HIS A 24 1.54 -22.95 24.57
CA HIS A 24 0.71 -21.74 24.66
C HIS A 24 1.54 -20.49 24.95
N LYS A 25 2.57 -20.59 25.81
CA LYS A 25 3.48 -19.48 26.12
C LYS A 25 4.30 -19.08 24.90
N SER A 26 4.88 -20.04 24.17
CA SER A 26 5.67 -19.76 22.96
C SER A 26 4.81 -19.12 21.88
N ARG A 27 3.59 -19.64 21.65
CA ARG A 27 2.65 -19.04 20.68
C ARG A 27 2.24 -17.63 21.12
N LEU A 28 1.94 -17.42 22.39
CA LEU A 28 1.60 -16.09 22.90
C LEU A 28 2.73 -15.08 22.71
N ILE A 29 4.00 -15.48 22.87
CA ILE A 29 5.16 -14.62 22.62
C ILE A 29 5.29 -14.25 21.14
N GLU A 30 5.09 -15.22 20.24
CA GLU A 30 5.10 -15.01 18.79
C GLU A 30 4.01 -14.01 18.38
N GLU A 31 2.76 -14.25 18.81
CA GLU A 31 1.61 -13.37 18.50
C GLU A 31 1.78 -11.97 19.12
N LEU A 32 2.35 -11.88 20.33
CA LEU A 32 2.70 -10.58 20.93
C LEU A 32 3.81 -9.85 20.16
N SER A 33 4.75 -10.58 19.56
CA SER A 33 5.80 -10.03 18.71
C SER A 33 5.23 -9.52 17.39
N GLU A 34 4.38 -10.31 16.73
CA GLU A 34 3.66 -9.92 15.50
C GLU A 34 2.74 -8.72 15.77
N ARG A 35 2.03 -8.72 16.91
CA ARG A 35 1.23 -7.59 17.37
C ARG A 35 2.02 -6.31 17.65
N ARG A 36 3.27 -6.43 18.11
CA ARG A 36 4.19 -5.29 18.32
C ARG A 36 4.74 -4.75 17.01
N LYS A 37 4.93 -5.62 16.01
CA LYS A 37 5.33 -5.25 14.64
C LYS A 37 4.16 -4.67 13.84
N ALA A 38 2.92 -4.97 14.21
CA ALA A 38 1.73 -4.43 13.56
C ALA A 38 1.55 -2.93 13.80
N THR A 39 1.64 -2.16 12.73
CA THR A 39 1.58 -0.69 12.74
C THR A 39 0.19 -0.14 12.42
N THR A 40 -0.59 -0.83 11.56
CA THR A 40 -1.89 -0.36 11.03
C THR A 40 -3.06 -0.73 11.97
N PRO A 41 -4.17 0.03 12.05
CA PRO A 41 -5.29 -0.31 12.94
C PRO A 41 -5.94 -1.67 12.65
N LEU A 42 -6.03 -2.04 11.36
CA LEU A 42 -6.59 -3.30 10.89
C LEU A 42 -5.63 -4.47 11.15
N ALA A 43 -4.34 -4.30 10.88
CA ALA A 43 -3.32 -5.28 11.25
C ALA A 43 -3.28 -5.44 12.77
N ARG A 44 -3.30 -4.34 13.53
CA ARG A 44 -3.38 -4.36 14.98
C ARG A 44 -4.64 -5.05 15.47
N LEU A 45 -5.81 -4.82 14.87
CA LEU A 45 -7.04 -5.53 15.23
C LEU A 45 -6.93 -7.02 14.94
N SER A 46 -6.37 -7.40 13.78
CA SER A 46 -6.07 -8.78 13.38
C SER A 46 -5.11 -9.46 14.36
N GLU A 47 -3.97 -8.86 14.66
CA GLU A 47 -2.97 -9.42 15.57
C GLU A 47 -3.48 -9.41 17.02
N THR A 48 -4.30 -8.42 17.42
CA THR A 48 -4.97 -8.39 18.73
C THR A 48 -5.92 -9.59 18.84
N SER A 49 -6.64 -9.90 17.76
CA SER A 49 -7.54 -11.05 17.71
C SER A 49 -6.78 -12.38 17.86
N ASP A 50 -5.55 -12.49 17.34
CA ASP A 50 -4.72 -13.70 17.44
C ASP A 50 -4.12 -13.88 18.85
N VAL A 51 -3.74 -12.77 19.51
CA VAL A 51 -3.35 -12.77 20.93
C VAL A 51 -4.53 -13.19 21.82
N LEU A 52 -5.72 -12.61 21.61
CA LEU A 52 -6.92 -12.97 22.37
C LEU A 52 -7.37 -14.41 22.12
N PHE A 53 -7.23 -14.90 20.89
CA PHE A 53 -7.47 -16.29 20.55
C PHE A 53 -6.54 -17.21 21.34
N THR A 54 -5.24 -16.93 21.38
CA THR A 54 -4.24 -17.74 22.08
C THR A 54 -4.48 -17.79 23.58
N ILE A 55 -4.82 -16.65 24.21
CA ILE A 55 -5.16 -16.57 25.64
C ILE A 55 -6.43 -17.38 25.93
N SER A 56 -7.50 -17.14 25.17
CA SER A 56 -8.77 -17.84 25.39
C SER A 56 -8.69 -19.34 25.09
N ARG A 57 -7.81 -19.74 24.17
CA ARG A 57 -7.54 -21.15 23.87
C ARG A 57 -6.80 -21.84 25.02
N ALA A 58 -5.80 -21.17 25.61
CA ALA A 58 -5.08 -21.69 26.77
C ALA A 58 -6.02 -21.87 27.97
N GLU A 59 -6.92 -20.90 28.23
CA GLU A 59 -7.98 -21.04 29.25
C GLU A 59 -8.90 -22.23 28.97
N HIS A 60 -9.30 -22.46 27.72
CA HIS A 60 -10.15 -23.59 27.33
C HIS A 60 -9.44 -24.95 27.49
N ASP A 61 -8.15 -25.01 27.21
CA ASP A 61 -7.35 -26.23 27.30
C ASP A 61 -6.90 -26.54 28.75
N GLY A 62 -7.29 -25.71 29.73
CA GLY A 62 -7.03 -25.92 31.15
C GLY A 62 -5.78 -25.23 31.70
N PHE A 63 -5.15 -24.36 30.89
CA PHE A 63 -3.94 -23.62 31.24
C PHE A 63 -4.22 -22.11 31.25
N PRO A 64 -4.98 -21.59 32.24
CA PRO A 64 -5.29 -20.16 32.30
C PRO A 64 -4.00 -19.35 32.41
N ILE A 65 -3.78 -18.45 31.44
CA ILE A 65 -2.62 -17.56 31.46
C ILE A 65 -3.03 -16.31 32.24
N PRO A 66 -2.33 -15.95 33.33
CA PRO A 66 -2.64 -14.77 34.15
C PRO A 66 -2.18 -13.46 33.47
N PHE A 67 -2.40 -13.37 32.16
CA PHE A 67 -2.07 -12.20 31.35
C PHE A 67 -3.39 -11.58 30.87
N ARG A 68 -3.68 -10.37 31.34
CA ARG A 68 -4.83 -9.59 30.86
C ARG A 68 -4.33 -8.43 30.01
N PRO A 69 -4.70 -8.34 28.73
CA PRO A 69 -4.34 -7.19 27.91
C PRO A 69 -4.96 -5.91 28.48
N ALA A 70 -4.14 -4.89 28.71
CA ALA A 70 -4.57 -3.58 29.25
C ALA A 70 -5.28 -2.69 28.21
N TRP A 71 -5.94 -3.28 27.20
CA TRP A 71 -6.62 -2.57 26.14
C TRP A 71 -8.03 -2.11 26.56
N SER A 72 -8.57 -1.08 25.89
CA SER A 72 -9.91 -0.57 26.21
C SER A 72 -10.97 -1.66 26.06
N ARG A 73 -12.02 -1.61 26.89
CA ARG A 73 -13.12 -2.59 26.86
C ARG A 73 -13.81 -2.66 25.49
N THR A 74 -13.92 -1.54 24.80
CA THR A 74 -14.50 -1.42 23.46
C THR A 74 -13.62 -2.03 22.38
N TYR A 75 -12.31 -1.76 22.39
CA TYR A 75 -11.36 -2.35 21.45
C TYR A 75 -11.23 -3.86 21.64
N ASN A 76 -11.24 -4.33 22.88
CA ASN A 76 -11.32 -5.76 23.19
C ASN A 76 -12.61 -6.39 22.64
N ALA A 77 -13.75 -5.71 22.71
CA ALA A 77 -14.99 -6.21 22.16
C ALA A 77 -14.94 -6.35 20.62
N LEU A 78 -14.40 -5.34 19.92
CA LEU A 78 -14.19 -5.39 18.47
C LEU A 78 -13.21 -6.50 18.05
N ALA A 79 -12.10 -6.64 18.77
CA ALA A 79 -11.13 -7.69 18.52
C ALA A 79 -11.70 -9.09 18.77
N ILE A 80 -12.59 -9.25 19.77
CA ILE A 80 -13.32 -10.51 20.01
C ILE A 80 -14.29 -10.82 18.86
N ILE A 81 -15.03 -9.83 18.35
CA ILE A 81 -15.94 -10.04 17.21
C ILE A 81 -15.14 -10.44 15.96
N TYR A 82 -14.05 -9.71 15.69
CA TYR A 82 -13.15 -10.00 14.58
C TYR A 82 -12.50 -11.40 14.71
N MET A 83 -12.05 -11.76 15.92
CA MET A 83 -11.54 -13.11 16.24
C MET A 83 -12.54 -14.20 15.89
N LEU A 84 -13.80 -14.05 16.32
CA LEU A 84 -14.85 -15.04 16.04
C LEU A 84 -15.03 -15.22 14.53
N GLY A 85 -15.14 -14.13 13.77
CA GLY A 85 -15.28 -14.18 12.31
C GLY A 85 -14.07 -14.80 11.62
N LYS A 86 -12.86 -14.33 11.94
CA LYS A 86 -11.58 -14.77 11.38
C LYS A 86 -11.35 -16.27 11.59
N PHE A 87 -11.45 -16.75 12.82
CA PHE A 87 -11.14 -18.14 13.15
C PHE A 87 -12.26 -19.11 12.75
N THR A 88 -13.53 -18.68 12.79
CA THR A 88 -14.65 -19.49 12.28
C THR A 88 -14.59 -19.61 10.76
N SER A 89 -14.23 -18.54 10.04
CA SER A 89 -14.03 -18.55 8.59
C SER A 89 -12.88 -19.48 8.18
N ARG A 90 -11.72 -19.42 8.86
CA ARG A 90 -10.60 -20.34 8.60
C ARG A 90 -10.97 -21.80 8.89
N TRP A 91 -11.66 -22.06 9.99
CA TRP A 91 -12.17 -23.39 10.32
C TRP A 91 -13.14 -23.93 9.26
N TYR A 92 -14.04 -23.08 8.79
CA TYR A 92 -14.97 -23.44 7.72
C TYR A 92 -14.24 -23.70 6.41
N PHE A 93 -13.30 -22.83 6.03
CA PHE A 93 -12.45 -22.98 4.85
C PHE A 93 -11.79 -24.35 4.80
N TYR A 94 -11.13 -24.80 5.88
CA TYR A 94 -10.45 -26.09 5.87
C TYR A 94 -11.37 -27.29 5.80
N ARG A 95 -12.57 -27.21 6.38
CA ARG A 95 -13.59 -28.26 6.26
C ARG A 95 -14.14 -28.35 4.84
N VAL A 96 -14.37 -27.20 4.20
CA VAL A 96 -14.83 -27.11 2.81
C VAL A 96 -13.72 -27.57 1.86
N ALA A 97 -12.49 -27.11 2.06
CA ALA A 97 -11.33 -27.53 1.28
C ALA A 97 -11.07 -29.04 1.43
N ALA A 98 -11.16 -29.61 2.63
CA ALA A 98 -11.03 -31.04 2.86
C ALA A 98 -12.17 -31.86 2.22
N TYR A 99 -13.39 -31.32 2.23
CA TYR A 99 -14.54 -31.92 1.54
C TYR A 99 -14.30 -31.98 0.02
N PHE A 100 -13.90 -30.86 -0.59
CA PHE A 100 -13.56 -30.81 -2.01
C PHE A 100 -12.29 -31.61 -2.37
N ALA A 101 -11.37 -31.78 -1.42
CA ALA A 101 -10.23 -32.67 -1.56
C ALA A 101 -10.59 -34.17 -1.45
N GLY A 102 -11.87 -34.51 -1.19
CA GLY A 102 -12.36 -35.88 -1.16
C GLY A 102 -12.09 -36.64 0.14
N LYS A 103 -11.80 -35.94 1.24
CA LYS A 103 -11.63 -36.58 2.55
C LYS A 103 -13.00 -37.00 3.12
N HIS A 104 -13.19 -38.31 3.35
CA HIS A 104 -14.43 -38.83 3.93
C HIS A 104 -14.77 -38.24 5.31
N ASP A 105 -13.76 -38.05 6.17
CA ASP A 105 -13.90 -37.37 7.46
C ASP A 105 -13.45 -35.89 7.41
N TRP A 106 -13.96 -35.13 6.44
CA TRP A 106 -13.72 -33.69 6.33
C TRP A 106 -14.23 -32.92 7.55
N ARG A 107 -15.21 -33.48 8.29
CA ARG A 107 -15.72 -32.90 9.54
C ARG A 107 -14.73 -33.04 10.71
N GLY A 108 -13.80 -33.99 10.63
CA GLY A 108 -12.67 -34.15 11.53
C GLY A 108 -11.53 -33.15 11.31
N VAL A 109 -11.53 -32.40 10.20
CA VAL A 109 -10.52 -31.36 9.92
C VAL A 109 -10.85 -30.10 10.70
N ARG A 110 -9.99 -29.77 11.67
CA ARG A 110 -10.22 -28.70 12.65
C ARG A 110 -8.97 -27.86 12.77
N GLU A 111 -8.82 -26.94 11.83
CA GLU A 111 -7.66 -26.09 11.68
C GLU A 111 -8.10 -24.64 11.54
N VAL A 112 -7.25 -23.71 11.97
CA VAL A 112 -7.52 -22.27 11.92
C VAL A 112 -6.30 -21.46 11.50
N VAL A 113 -5.36 -22.13 10.85
CA VAL A 113 -4.11 -21.56 10.36
C VAL A 113 -4.37 -20.73 9.09
N ASN A 114 -3.58 -19.69 8.83
CA ASN A 114 -3.76 -18.86 7.63
C ASN A 114 -3.44 -19.67 6.34
N PRO A 115 -4.39 -19.84 5.40
CA PRO A 115 -4.20 -20.65 4.19
C PRO A 115 -3.33 -19.99 3.12
N ARG A 116 -3.03 -18.69 3.21
CA ARG A 116 -2.22 -17.97 2.19
C ARG A 116 -0.72 -18.32 2.20
N LYS A 117 -0.25 -19.12 3.17
CA LYS A 117 1.14 -19.59 3.23
C LYS A 117 1.17 -21.05 2.79
N GLY A 118 1.65 -21.32 1.56
CA GLY A 118 1.64 -22.66 0.96
C GLY A 118 2.29 -23.76 1.84
N THR A 119 3.34 -23.42 2.58
CA THR A 119 3.97 -24.35 3.54
C THR A 119 3.05 -24.76 4.69
N LYS A 120 2.18 -23.86 5.16
CA LYS A 120 1.21 -24.14 6.23
C LYS A 120 0.02 -24.97 5.73
N LEU A 121 -0.32 -24.87 4.45
CA LEU A 121 -1.31 -25.75 3.81
C LEU A 121 -0.79 -27.19 3.76
N ASP A 122 0.47 -27.40 3.38
CA ASP A 122 1.08 -28.73 3.33
C ASP A 122 1.15 -29.39 4.72
N GLU A 123 1.53 -28.65 5.75
CA GLU A 123 1.55 -29.13 7.14
C GLU A 123 0.15 -29.51 7.65
N VAL A 124 -0.88 -28.79 7.23
CA VAL A 124 -2.28 -29.12 7.56
C VAL A 124 -2.72 -30.36 6.80
N ALA A 125 -2.38 -30.47 5.52
CA ALA A 125 -2.70 -31.65 4.73
C ALA A 125 -2.04 -32.92 5.31
N ASP A 126 -0.76 -32.85 5.71
CA ASP A 126 -0.05 -33.95 6.37
C ASP A 126 -0.74 -34.39 7.65
N ARG A 127 -1.04 -33.45 8.56
CA ARG A 127 -1.66 -33.74 9.86
C ARG A 127 -3.02 -34.43 9.73
N HIS A 128 -3.73 -34.16 8.64
CA HIS A 128 -5.08 -34.65 8.42
C HIS A 128 -5.14 -35.75 7.36
N GLY A 129 -4.02 -36.22 6.82
CA GLY A 129 -4.00 -37.20 5.73
C GLY A 129 -4.83 -36.75 4.52
N ILE A 130 -4.86 -35.44 4.25
CA ILE A 130 -5.52 -34.86 3.08
C ILE A 130 -4.51 -34.92 1.93
N ASP A 131 -4.98 -35.23 0.72
CA ASP A 131 -4.15 -35.15 -0.47
C ASP A 131 -3.65 -33.71 -0.66
N LYS A 132 -2.35 -33.50 -0.43
CA LYS A 132 -1.68 -32.20 -0.60
C LYS A 132 -1.95 -31.57 -1.96
N MET A 133 -2.08 -32.37 -3.01
CA MET A 133 -2.30 -31.86 -4.36
C MET A 133 -3.69 -31.29 -4.58
N LYS A 134 -4.68 -31.76 -3.82
CA LYS A 134 -6.03 -31.19 -3.83
C LYS A 134 -6.19 -30.03 -2.84
N PHE A 135 -5.17 -29.78 -2.02
CA PHE A 135 -5.19 -28.84 -0.91
C PHE A 135 -4.26 -27.62 -1.11
N ALA A 136 -3.23 -27.74 -1.96
CA ALA A 136 -2.28 -26.69 -2.29
C ALA A 136 -2.86 -25.63 -3.25
N THR A 137 -2.28 -24.42 -3.26
CA THR A 137 -2.50 -23.43 -4.33
C THR A 137 -2.09 -24.03 -5.67
N ALA A 138 -2.95 -23.92 -6.68
CA ALA A 138 -2.69 -24.49 -8.00
C ALA A 138 -1.35 -23.99 -8.56
N PRO A 139 -0.54 -24.86 -9.18
CA PRO A 139 0.75 -24.47 -9.73
C PRO A 139 0.56 -23.50 -10.90
N LYS A 140 1.51 -22.59 -11.12
CA LYS A 140 1.55 -21.79 -12.35
C LYS A 140 1.85 -22.74 -13.53
N VAL A 141 0.94 -22.78 -14.50
CA VAL A 141 1.10 -23.55 -15.75
C VAL A 141 0.92 -22.59 -16.93
N ILE A 142 1.92 -22.59 -17.83
CA ILE A 142 2.02 -21.76 -19.02
C ILE A 142 1.81 -22.65 -20.25
N GLY A 143 0.78 -22.35 -21.04
CA GLY A 143 0.52 -23.02 -22.31
C GLY A 143 1.18 -22.29 -23.48
N LEU A 144 1.98 -22.98 -24.29
CA LEU A 144 2.50 -22.49 -25.57
C LEU A 144 1.56 -22.94 -26.70
N TYR A 145 0.87 -21.99 -27.32
CA TYR A 145 -0.17 -22.24 -28.33
C TYR A 145 0.21 -21.62 -29.67
N GLY A 146 -0.47 -22.04 -30.73
CA GLY A 146 -0.24 -21.57 -32.10
C GLY A 146 -0.53 -22.66 -33.12
N VAL A 147 -0.78 -22.26 -34.36
CA VAL A 147 -1.10 -23.20 -35.43
C VAL A 147 0.00 -24.25 -35.65
N PRO A 148 -0.33 -25.46 -36.12
CA PRO A 148 0.68 -26.49 -36.42
C PRO A 148 1.73 -25.98 -37.41
N GLY A 149 3.00 -26.04 -37.02
CA GLY A 149 4.13 -25.48 -37.79
C GLY A 149 4.63 -24.12 -37.29
N ALA A 150 4.00 -23.50 -36.29
CA ALA A 150 4.43 -22.21 -35.74
C ALA A 150 5.74 -22.23 -34.91
N GLY A 151 6.32 -23.41 -34.65
CA GLY A 151 7.57 -23.58 -33.91
C GLY A 151 7.45 -23.81 -32.39
N LYS A 152 6.29 -24.30 -31.90
CA LYS A 152 6.05 -24.52 -30.45
C LYS A 152 7.10 -25.40 -29.76
N THR A 153 7.34 -26.62 -30.27
CA THR A 153 8.32 -27.56 -29.69
C THR A 153 9.73 -27.01 -29.75
N PHE A 154 10.11 -26.38 -30.88
CA PHE A 154 11.40 -25.71 -31.01
C PHE A 154 11.59 -24.61 -29.96
N LEU A 155 10.57 -23.78 -29.74
CA LEU A 155 10.61 -22.74 -28.73
C LEU A 155 10.71 -23.30 -27.31
N MET A 156 9.97 -24.37 -27.01
CA MET A 156 10.03 -25.05 -25.72
C MET A 156 11.43 -25.60 -25.44
N ASN A 157 12.07 -26.24 -26.42
CA ASN A 157 13.43 -26.77 -26.27
C ASN A 157 14.46 -25.67 -26.03
N ARG A 158 14.34 -24.54 -26.76
CA ARG A 158 15.18 -23.37 -26.51
C ARG A 158 14.97 -22.79 -25.11
N LEU A 159 13.73 -22.71 -24.64
CA LEU A 159 13.43 -22.26 -23.27
C LEU A 159 13.99 -23.21 -22.23
N LYS A 160 13.98 -24.52 -22.51
CA LYS A 160 14.55 -25.55 -21.66
C LYS A 160 16.06 -25.36 -21.47
N GLU A 161 16.77 -25.01 -22.53
CA GLU A 161 18.21 -24.68 -22.47
C GLU A 161 18.47 -23.36 -21.71
N GLN A 162 17.64 -22.34 -21.90
CA GLN A 162 17.84 -21.01 -21.33
C GLN A 162 17.45 -20.90 -19.84
N LEU A 163 16.34 -21.53 -19.44
CA LEU A 163 15.77 -21.43 -18.09
C LEU A 163 16.27 -22.54 -17.16
N GLY A 164 16.74 -23.65 -17.72
CA GLY A 164 17.05 -24.87 -16.98
C GLY A 164 15.82 -25.55 -16.36
N GLU A 165 16.04 -26.67 -15.68
CA GLU A 165 14.95 -27.48 -15.08
C GLU A 165 14.84 -27.32 -13.55
N GLU A 166 15.58 -26.42 -12.91
CA GLU A 166 15.53 -26.29 -11.43
C GLU A 166 14.14 -25.85 -10.97
N ARG A 167 13.60 -24.79 -11.58
CA ARG A 167 12.32 -24.18 -11.22
C ARG A 167 11.20 -24.39 -12.24
N PHE A 168 11.54 -24.93 -13.41
CA PHE A 168 10.63 -25.14 -14.53
C PHE A 168 10.52 -26.62 -14.90
N ALA A 169 9.33 -27.03 -15.31
CA ALA A 169 9.07 -28.36 -15.85
C ALA A 169 8.47 -28.22 -17.26
N PHE A 170 9.04 -28.92 -18.23
CA PHE A 170 8.68 -28.81 -19.64
C PHE A 170 7.90 -30.05 -20.08
N PHE A 171 6.79 -29.84 -20.78
CA PHE A 171 5.87 -30.91 -21.19
C PHE A 171 5.49 -30.74 -22.66
N GLU A 172 5.88 -31.69 -23.51
CA GLU A 172 5.29 -31.78 -24.84
C GLU A 172 3.90 -32.42 -24.74
N GLY A 173 2.85 -31.67 -25.08
CA GLY A 173 1.47 -32.14 -24.88
C GLY A 173 1.18 -33.49 -25.53
N SER A 174 1.72 -33.71 -26.73
CA SER A 174 1.55 -35.00 -27.44
C SER A 174 2.28 -36.17 -26.78
N GLU A 175 3.44 -35.95 -26.15
CA GLU A 175 4.18 -36.98 -25.42
C GLU A 175 3.48 -37.32 -24.10
N VAL A 176 2.96 -36.33 -23.41
CA VAL A 176 2.19 -36.56 -22.17
C VAL A 176 0.94 -37.37 -22.49
N ILE A 177 0.20 -37.03 -23.56
CA ILE A 177 -0.95 -37.81 -24.03
C ILE A 177 -0.55 -39.25 -24.37
N ALA A 178 0.56 -39.44 -25.09
CA ALA A 178 1.07 -40.77 -25.41
C ALA A 178 1.36 -41.59 -24.13
N SER A 179 1.91 -40.94 -23.10
CA SER A 179 2.26 -41.59 -21.83
C SER A 179 1.06 -42.00 -20.97
N VAL A 180 -0.13 -41.42 -21.22
CA VAL A 180 -1.37 -41.76 -20.50
C VAL A 180 -2.33 -42.60 -21.35
N THR A 181 -2.01 -42.85 -22.63
CA THR A 181 -2.82 -43.65 -23.54
C THR A 181 -2.24 -45.04 -23.68
N THR A 182 -3.05 -46.08 -23.43
CA THR A 182 -2.65 -47.47 -23.66
C THR A 182 -2.43 -47.70 -25.16
N GLY A 183 -1.21 -48.07 -25.57
CA GLY A 183 -0.83 -48.19 -26.98
C GLY A 183 -0.24 -46.91 -27.60
N GLY A 184 0.01 -45.87 -26.79
CA GLY A 184 0.72 -44.66 -27.22
C GLY A 184 -0.09 -43.72 -28.11
N LEU A 185 0.60 -42.81 -28.78
CA LEU A 185 -0.04 -41.72 -29.55
C LEU A 185 -0.82 -42.23 -30.78
N ASP A 186 -0.38 -43.33 -31.40
CA ASP A 186 -1.05 -43.87 -32.58
C ASP A 186 -2.35 -44.60 -32.23
N ALA A 187 -2.44 -45.15 -31.01
CA ALA A 187 -3.72 -45.61 -30.47
C ALA A 187 -4.65 -44.43 -30.19
N PHE A 188 -4.14 -43.36 -29.57
CA PHE A 188 -4.91 -42.13 -29.29
C PHE A 188 -5.56 -41.52 -30.55
N LYS A 189 -4.83 -41.47 -31.67
CA LYS A 189 -5.33 -40.91 -32.93
C LYS A 189 -6.55 -41.66 -33.49
N LYS A 190 -6.67 -42.96 -33.19
CA LYS A 190 -7.74 -43.84 -33.71
C LYS A 190 -9.02 -43.81 -32.87
N LEU A 191 -8.98 -43.20 -31.69
CA LEU A 191 -10.12 -43.07 -30.78
C LEU A 191 -11.15 -42.07 -31.30
N ASP A 192 -12.37 -42.14 -30.78
CA ASP A 192 -13.38 -41.11 -31.01
C ASP A 192 -13.07 -39.82 -30.20
N GLU A 193 -13.80 -38.72 -30.46
CA GLU A 193 -13.52 -37.46 -29.75
C GLU A 193 -13.91 -37.49 -28.26
N SER A 194 -14.86 -38.34 -27.84
CA SER A 194 -15.23 -38.47 -26.43
C SER A 194 -14.12 -39.14 -25.62
N GLU A 195 -13.56 -40.22 -26.16
CA GLU A 195 -12.41 -40.93 -25.61
C GLU A 195 -11.15 -40.07 -25.64
N LYS A 196 -10.91 -39.33 -26.73
CA LYS A 196 -9.78 -38.39 -26.81
C LYS A 196 -9.88 -37.29 -25.75
N ALA A 197 -11.07 -36.75 -25.49
CA ALA A 197 -11.27 -35.74 -24.45
C ALA A 197 -10.89 -36.28 -23.06
N GLU A 198 -11.24 -37.53 -22.75
CA GLU A 198 -10.88 -38.18 -21.47
C GLU A 198 -9.36 -38.38 -21.33
N TYR A 199 -8.66 -38.78 -22.39
CA TYR A 199 -7.19 -38.87 -22.35
C TYR A 199 -6.49 -37.50 -22.29
N ARG A 200 -7.02 -36.47 -22.98
CA ARG A 200 -6.54 -35.07 -22.86
C ARG A 200 -6.67 -34.59 -21.41
N LYS A 201 -7.82 -34.82 -20.79
CA LYS A 201 -8.06 -34.53 -19.36
C LYS A 201 -7.04 -35.21 -18.45
N ARG A 202 -6.80 -36.51 -18.64
CA ARG A 202 -5.79 -37.26 -17.85
C ARG A 202 -4.37 -36.69 -18.03
N ALA A 203 -4.01 -36.30 -19.24
CA ALA A 203 -2.71 -35.70 -19.54
C ALA A 203 -2.52 -34.37 -18.79
N VAL A 204 -3.51 -33.49 -18.83
CA VAL A 204 -3.49 -32.19 -18.13
C VAL A 204 -3.44 -32.38 -16.62
N GLN A 205 -4.23 -33.30 -16.07
CA GLN A 205 -4.20 -33.63 -14.65
C GLN A 205 -2.84 -34.18 -14.20
N LYS A 206 -2.19 -35.00 -15.05
CA LYS A 206 -0.81 -35.47 -14.81
C LYS A 206 0.18 -34.31 -14.79
N ILE A 207 0.08 -33.34 -15.71
CA ILE A 207 0.91 -32.14 -15.72
C ILE A 207 0.72 -31.35 -14.42
N LYS A 208 -0.53 -31.01 -14.08
CA LYS A 208 -0.88 -30.27 -12.86
C LYS A 208 -0.33 -30.95 -11.60
N SER A 209 -0.50 -32.27 -11.50
CA SER A 209 0.07 -33.10 -10.43
C SER A 209 1.59 -32.99 -10.36
N THR A 210 2.26 -33.11 -11.51
CA THR A 210 3.72 -33.12 -11.58
C THR A 210 4.30 -31.76 -11.15
N CYS A 211 3.74 -30.66 -11.68
CA CYS A 211 4.13 -29.30 -11.30
C CYS A 211 3.90 -29.04 -9.80
N SER A 212 2.77 -29.49 -9.26
CA SER A 212 2.45 -29.34 -7.83
C SER A 212 3.45 -30.08 -6.93
N LYS A 213 3.75 -31.35 -7.24
CA LYS A 213 4.70 -32.17 -6.46
C LYS A 213 6.12 -31.62 -6.51
N ALA A 214 6.55 -31.18 -7.70
CA ALA A 214 7.89 -30.66 -7.91
C ALA A 214 8.05 -29.19 -7.46
N ARG A 215 6.93 -28.50 -7.18
CA ARG A 215 6.86 -27.04 -6.95
C ARG A 215 7.54 -26.24 -8.08
N LYS A 216 7.27 -26.64 -9.32
CA LYS A 216 7.83 -26.02 -10.53
C LYS A 216 6.73 -25.36 -11.35
N VAL A 217 7.09 -24.31 -12.08
CA VAL A 217 6.23 -23.73 -13.11
C VAL A 217 6.20 -24.68 -14.30
N GLY A 218 5.01 -25.06 -14.76
CA GLY A 218 4.84 -25.95 -15.92
C GLY A 218 4.84 -25.15 -17.21
N ILE A 219 5.60 -25.59 -18.22
CA ILE A 219 5.55 -25.05 -19.59
C ILE A 219 5.11 -26.17 -20.51
N VAL A 220 3.97 -26.00 -21.17
CA VAL A 220 3.28 -27.07 -21.90
C VAL A 220 3.04 -26.65 -23.35
N THR A 221 3.38 -27.48 -24.32
CA THR A 221 2.94 -27.24 -25.71
C THR A 221 1.52 -27.77 -25.91
N GLY A 222 0.63 -26.88 -26.37
CA GLY A 222 -0.78 -27.16 -26.57
C GLY A 222 -1.23 -26.95 -28.01
N HIS A 223 -2.39 -27.50 -28.33
CA HIS A 223 -3.13 -27.25 -29.57
C HIS A 223 -4.55 -26.82 -29.21
N LEU A 224 -5.00 -25.69 -29.75
CA LEU A 224 -6.39 -25.25 -29.56
C LEU A 224 -7.32 -25.98 -30.51
N SER A 225 -6.90 -26.12 -31.76
CA SER A 225 -7.70 -26.70 -32.83
C SER A 225 -6.87 -27.56 -33.78
N PHE A 226 -7.56 -28.48 -34.46
CA PHE A 226 -7.05 -29.19 -35.64
C PHE A 226 -7.99 -28.95 -36.81
N TRP A 227 -7.43 -28.84 -38.02
CA TRP A 227 -8.20 -28.72 -39.24
C TRP A 227 -7.89 -29.90 -40.15
N ASP A 228 -8.91 -30.73 -40.41
CA ASP A 228 -8.87 -31.83 -41.36
C ASP A 228 -9.60 -31.41 -42.65
N ASP A 229 -8.86 -31.39 -43.75
CA ASP A 229 -9.29 -30.86 -45.03
C ASP A 229 -10.29 -31.76 -45.76
N GLU A 230 -10.34 -33.05 -45.41
CA GLU A 230 -11.25 -34.02 -46.03
C GLU A 230 -12.58 -34.13 -45.30
N ARG A 231 -12.65 -33.63 -44.05
CA ARG A 231 -13.79 -33.86 -43.15
C ARG A 231 -14.56 -32.60 -42.77
N CYS A 232 -13.94 -31.42 -42.73
CA CYS A 232 -14.57 -30.20 -42.22
C CYS A 232 -14.12 -28.90 -42.92
N ASP A 233 -15.09 -28.00 -43.14
CA ASP A 233 -14.86 -26.66 -43.70
C ASP A 233 -14.40 -25.62 -42.65
N HIS A 234 -14.24 -26.01 -41.38
CA HIS A 234 -13.77 -25.13 -40.31
C HIS A 234 -12.82 -25.88 -39.35
N PRO A 235 -11.95 -25.16 -38.60
CA PRO A 235 -11.14 -25.77 -37.55
C PRO A 235 -12.02 -26.42 -36.47
N MET A 236 -11.61 -27.60 -36.00
CA MET A 236 -12.25 -28.31 -34.89
C MET A 236 -11.53 -28.00 -33.58
N LYS A 237 -12.27 -27.46 -32.61
CA LYS A 237 -11.75 -27.18 -31.28
C LYS A 237 -11.45 -28.47 -30.53
N VAL A 238 -10.26 -28.56 -29.93
CA VAL A 238 -9.82 -29.74 -29.17
C VAL A 238 -9.41 -29.46 -27.72
N VAL A 239 -9.38 -28.19 -27.31
CA VAL A 239 -9.16 -27.80 -25.90
C VAL A 239 -10.34 -28.23 -25.02
N THR A 240 -10.04 -28.75 -23.84
CA THR A 240 -11.03 -29.20 -22.85
C THR A 240 -11.24 -28.16 -21.75
N GLU A 241 -12.31 -28.27 -20.95
CA GLU A 241 -12.49 -27.40 -19.78
C GLU A 241 -11.38 -27.62 -18.74
N ASP A 242 -10.93 -28.86 -18.54
CA ASP A 242 -9.83 -29.19 -17.63
C ASP A 242 -8.49 -28.51 -18.06
N ASP A 243 -8.25 -28.31 -19.36
CA ASP A 243 -7.13 -27.50 -19.87
C ASP A 243 -7.24 -26.06 -19.35
N LEU A 244 -8.39 -25.43 -19.58
CA LEU A 244 -8.65 -24.03 -19.22
C LEU A 244 -8.61 -23.79 -17.70
N ASP A 245 -9.05 -24.77 -16.91
CA ASP A 245 -9.00 -24.72 -15.44
C ASP A 245 -7.59 -25.00 -14.87
N THR A 246 -6.64 -25.41 -15.72
CA THR A 246 -5.25 -25.70 -15.34
C THR A 246 -4.28 -24.60 -15.76
N PHE A 247 -4.48 -23.99 -16.93
CA PHE A 247 -3.58 -22.94 -17.41
C PHE A 247 -3.79 -21.63 -16.65
N THR A 248 -2.69 -21.05 -16.18
CA THR A 248 -2.66 -19.70 -15.61
C THR A 248 -2.32 -18.66 -16.67
N HIS A 249 -1.51 -19.04 -17.66
CA HIS A 249 -1.06 -18.18 -18.74
C HIS A 249 -1.09 -18.97 -20.05
N ILE A 250 -1.41 -18.30 -21.16
CA ILE A 250 -1.24 -18.84 -22.51
C ILE A 250 -0.42 -17.86 -23.35
N LEU A 251 0.65 -18.36 -23.95
CA LEU A 251 1.50 -17.63 -24.88
C LEU A 251 1.23 -18.15 -26.29
N TYR A 252 0.59 -17.33 -27.10
CA TYR A 252 0.25 -17.67 -28.48
C TYR A 252 1.36 -17.24 -29.42
N LEU A 253 1.96 -18.20 -30.14
CA LEU A 253 3.01 -17.95 -31.13
C LEU A 253 2.37 -17.39 -32.40
N ASN A 254 2.33 -16.06 -32.50
CA ASN A 254 1.79 -15.35 -33.65
C ASN A 254 2.85 -15.24 -34.77
N THR A 255 3.27 -16.39 -35.27
CA THR A 255 4.30 -16.49 -36.32
C THR A 255 3.73 -16.02 -37.66
N PRO A 256 4.47 -15.21 -38.44
CA PRO A 256 4.06 -14.83 -39.80
C PRO A 256 3.79 -16.06 -40.68
N LEU A 257 2.76 -15.98 -41.53
CA LEU A 257 2.31 -17.10 -42.36
C LEU A 257 3.40 -17.64 -43.28
N LEU A 258 4.20 -16.76 -43.89
CA LEU A 258 5.34 -17.14 -44.75
C LEU A 258 6.32 -18.04 -44.00
N MET A 259 6.66 -17.68 -42.76
CA MET A 259 7.55 -18.49 -41.92
C MET A 259 6.91 -19.83 -41.54
N ILE A 260 5.61 -19.86 -41.25
CA ILE A 260 4.89 -21.12 -40.96
C ILE A 260 4.94 -22.03 -42.19
N THR A 261 4.68 -21.50 -43.39
CA THR A 261 4.73 -22.25 -44.64
C THR A 261 6.12 -22.82 -44.91
N GLU A 262 7.17 -22.02 -44.74
CA GLU A 262 8.55 -22.49 -44.89
C GLU A 262 8.94 -23.54 -43.85
N GLN A 263 8.59 -23.33 -42.57
CA GLN A 263 8.87 -24.29 -41.50
C GLN A 263 8.18 -25.61 -41.76
N ARG A 264 6.92 -25.59 -42.23
CA ARG A 264 6.19 -26.82 -42.60
C ARG A 264 6.81 -27.55 -43.79
N LYS A 265 7.39 -26.83 -44.77
CA LYS A 265 8.11 -27.44 -45.91
C LYS A 265 9.43 -28.07 -45.49
N LYS A 266 10.12 -27.48 -44.50
CA LYS A 266 11.43 -27.94 -44.00
C LYS A 266 11.32 -28.98 -42.88
N ASP A 267 10.12 -29.23 -42.35
CA ASP A 267 9.87 -30.22 -41.30
C ASP A 267 10.04 -31.64 -41.88
N THR A 268 11.17 -32.27 -41.57
CA THR A 268 11.50 -33.63 -41.98
C THR A 268 11.06 -34.69 -40.97
N GLU A 269 10.67 -34.27 -39.75
CA GLU A 269 10.28 -35.15 -38.66
C GLU A 269 8.79 -35.47 -38.68
N ARG A 270 7.95 -34.53 -39.16
CA ARG A 270 6.49 -34.69 -39.19
C ARG A 270 5.96 -34.48 -40.60
N LEU A 271 5.35 -35.51 -41.19
CA LEU A 271 4.60 -35.39 -42.43
C LEU A 271 3.38 -34.48 -42.21
N ARG A 272 3.37 -33.32 -42.87
CA ARG A 272 2.28 -32.34 -42.78
C ARG A 272 1.61 -32.15 -44.14
N PRO A 273 0.27 -32.09 -44.20
CA PRO A 273 -0.43 -31.75 -45.43
C PRO A 273 -0.02 -30.35 -45.94
N ILE A 274 -0.01 -30.20 -47.27
CA ILE A 274 0.17 -28.93 -47.93
C ILE A 274 -1.12 -28.12 -47.74
N VAL A 275 -1.02 -26.97 -47.08
CA VAL A 275 -2.15 -26.08 -46.78
C VAL A 275 -1.90 -24.75 -47.49
N SER A 276 -2.94 -24.18 -48.11
CA SER A 276 -2.82 -22.86 -48.75
C SER A 276 -2.59 -21.75 -47.72
N GLU A 277 -1.94 -20.65 -48.14
CA GLU A 277 -1.71 -19.50 -47.25
C GLU A 277 -3.01 -18.86 -46.77
N SER A 278 -4.03 -18.77 -47.64
CA SER A 278 -5.36 -18.28 -47.28
C SER A 278 -6.01 -19.11 -46.17
N ARG A 279 -5.78 -20.42 -46.18
CA ARG A 279 -6.31 -21.36 -45.18
C ARG A 279 -5.52 -21.30 -43.87
N LEU A 280 -4.19 -21.19 -43.92
CA LEU A 280 -3.38 -20.95 -42.72
C LEU A 280 -3.75 -19.62 -42.06
N CYS A 281 -4.02 -18.57 -42.85
CA CYS A 281 -4.53 -17.29 -42.37
C CYS A 281 -5.86 -17.44 -41.64
N ALA A 282 -6.84 -18.10 -42.28
CA ALA A 282 -8.14 -18.36 -41.67
C ALA A 282 -8.02 -19.18 -40.37
N TRP A 283 -7.12 -20.17 -40.33
CA TRP A 283 -6.87 -20.97 -39.14
C TRP A 283 -6.28 -20.14 -38.00
N GLN A 284 -5.23 -19.37 -38.28
CA GLN A 284 -4.57 -18.51 -37.29
C GLN A 284 -5.56 -17.47 -36.72
N ASN A 285 -6.38 -16.86 -37.57
CA ASN A 285 -7.41 -15.91 -37.16
C ASN A 285 -8.49 -16.56 -36.29
N TYR A 286 -8.92 -17.77 -36.63
CA TYR A 286 -9.85 -18.55 -35.80
C TYR A 286 -9.26 -18.81 -34.41
N GLU A 287 -8.01 -19.29 -34.34
CA GLU A 287 -7.39 -19.60 -33.05
C GLU A 287 -7.23 -18.35 -32.17
N ILE A 288 -6.76 -17.24 -32.73
CA ILE A 288 -6.60 -15.97 -32.01
C ILE A 288 -7.94 -15.51 -31.43
N LYS A 289 -9.01 -15.54 -32.24
CA LYS A 289 -10.34 -15.10 -31.83
C LYS A 289 -10.92 -15.98 -30.72
N GLU A 290 -10.91 -17.30 -30.93
CA GLU A 290 -11.49 -18.25 -29.97
C GLU A 290 -10.70 -18.25 -28.66
N LEU A 291 -9.36 -18.25 -28.72
CA LEU A 291 -8.50 -18.25 -27.54
C LEU A 291 -8.63 -16.95 -26.74
N SER A 292 -8.81 -15.81 -27.40
CA SER A 292 -9.10 -14.54 -26.72
C SER A 292 -10.37 -14.63 -25.88
N SER A 293 -11.45 -15.20 -26.44
CA SER A 293 -12.71 -15.38 -25.72
C SER A 293 -12.55 -16.31 -24.53
N LEU A 294 -11.95 -17.49 -24.74
CA LEU A 294 -11.79 -18.51 -23.70
C LEU A 294 -10.91 -18.02 -22.55
N CYS A 295 -9.79 -17.34 -22.85
CA CYS A 295 -8.91 -16.78 -21.83
C CYS A 295 -9.61 -15.71 -21.00
N MET A 296 -10.45 -14.86 -21.62
CA MET A 296 -11.23 -13.84 -20.92
C MET A 296 -12.24 -14.48 -19.97
N ASP A 297 -12.99 -15.48 -20.42
CA ASP A 297 -14.02 -16.15 -19.63
C ASP A 297 -13.45 -16.91 -18.43
N LYS A 298 -12.23 -17.46 -18.58
CA LYS A 298 -11.56 -18.29 -17.57
C LYS A 298 -10.48 -17.55 -16.77
N ASN A 299 -10.33 -16.24 -16.99
CA ASN A 299 -9.33 -15.39 -16.35
C ASN A 299 -7.88 -15.93 -16.51
N ILE A 300 -7.56 -16.39 -17.73
CA ILE A 300 -6.23 -16.86 -18.12
C ILE A 300 -5.49 -15.71 -18.77
N MET A 301 -4.25 -15.44 -18.37
CA MET A 301 -3.47 -14.36 -18.98
C MET A 301 -2.99 -14.76 -20.37
N LEU A 302 -3.45 -14.04 -21.40
CA LEU A 302 -3.09 -14.28 -22.79
C LEU A 302 -2.03 -13.28 -23.27
N ALA A 303 -0.94 -13.78 -23.85
CA ALA A 303 0.06 -12.95 -24.53
C ALA A 303 0.36 -13.47 -25.95
N TYR A 304 0.58 -12.54 -26.88
CA TYR A 304 0.93 -12.84 -28.27
C TYR A 304 2.43 -12.68 -28.49
N LEU A 305 3.09 -13.75 -28.92
CA LEU A 305 4.52 -13.80 -29.19
C LEU A 305 4.80 -13.59 -30.67
N TRP A 306 5.27 -12.39 -31.00
CA TRP A 306 5.77 -12.04 -32.33
C TRP A 306 7.24 -12.48 -32.49
N SER A 307 7.74 -12.54 -33.74
CA SER A 307 9.10 -13.00 -34.08
C SER A 307 10.18 -12.31 -33.21
N GLY A 308 10.11 -10.99 -33.06
CA GLY A 308 11.05 -10.19 -32.27
C GLY A 308 11.00 -10.40 -30.74
N LEU A 309 9.85 -10.83 -30.18
CA LEU A 309 9.69 -11.03 -28.73
C LEU A 309 10.29 -12.36 -28.23
N ARG A 310 10.65 -13.27 -29.13
CA ARG A 310 11.16 -14.61 -28.78
C ARG A 310 12.49 -14.58 -28.03
N CYS A 311 13.32 -13.56 -28.23
CA CYS A 311 14.61 -13.44 -27.54
C CYS A 311 14.49 -13.02 -26.07
N LYS A 312 13.37 -12.39 -25.69
CA LYS A 312 13.08 -11.92 -24.31
C LYS A 312 12.16 -12.85 -23.53
N LEU A 313 11.76 -13.95 -24.15
CA LEU A 313 10.77 -14.85 -23.59
C LEU A 313 11.22 -15.51 -22.29
N SER A 314 12.52 -15.79 -22.13
CA SER A 314 13.08 -16.31 -20.88
C SER A 314 12.91 -15.31 -19.73
N THR A 315 13.20 -14.03 -19.95
CA THR A 315 12.98 -12.95 -18.98
C THR A 315 11.50 -12.84 -18.61
N PHE A 316 10.61 -12.90 -19.60
CA PHE A 316 9.17 -12.87 -19.35
C PHE A 316 8.68 -14.06 -18.52
N ILE A 317 9.18 -15.26 -18.78
CA ILE A 317 8.81 -16.46 -18.02
C ILE A 317 9.38 -16.42 -16.60
N HIS A 318 10.58 -15.88 -16.40
CA HIS A 318 11.13 -15.62 -15.06
C HIS A 318 10.28 -14.60 -14.28
N ASP A 319 9.80 -13.56 -14.96
CA ASP A 319 8.85 -12.62 -14.37
C ASP A 319 7.56 -13.34 -13.95
N ILE A 320 6.96 -14.15 -14.83
CA ILE A 320 5.77 -14.97 -14.46
C ILE A 320 6.06 -15.88 -13.26
N GLU A 321 7.25 -16.44 -13.12
CA GLU A 321 7.61 -17.31 -12.00
C GLU A 321 7.62 -16.54 -10.67
N CYS A 322 8.37 -15.43 -10.61
CA CYS A 322 8.62 -14.66 -9.39
C CYS A 322 7.53 -13.62 -9.07
N HIS A 323 6.84 -13.10 -10.08
CA HIS A 323 5.93 -11.98 -9.94
C HIS A 323 4.57 -12.46 -9.47
N ASP A 324 4.19 -12.02 -8.27
CA ASP A 324 2.86 -12.16 -7.70
C ASP A 324 2.43 -10.82 -7.08
N GLU A 325 1.21 -10.75 -6.53
CA GLU A 325 0.71 -9.51 -5.93
C GLU A 325 1.58 -9.01 -4.77
N GLU A 326 2.17 -9.91 -3.98
CA GLU A 326 2.97 -9.55 -2.80
C GLU A 326 4.32 -8.97 -3.22
N TYR A 327 5.00 -9.63 -4.17
CA TYR A 327 6.22 -9.11 -4.80
C TYR A 327 5.97 -7.74 -5.43
N ASN A 328 4.90 -7.62 -6.21
CA ASN A 328 4.54 -6.40 -6.92
C ASN A 328 4.26 -5.22 -5.95
N MET A 329 3.55 -5.49 -4.85
CA MET A 329 3.35 -4.51 -3.78
C MET A 329 4.66 -4.15 -3.07
N ALA A 330 5.55 -5.11 -2.82
CA ALA A 330 6.83 -4.87 -2.17
C ALA A 330 7.73 -3.95 -3.02
N VAL A 331 7.83 -4.19 -4.33
CA VAL A 331 8.58 -3.34 -5.27
C VAL A 331 8.01 -1.92 -5.31
N ALA A 332 6.69 -1.78 -5.41
CA ALA A 332 6.04 -0.46 -5.43
C ALA A 332 6.32 0.33 -4.14
N ASN A 333 6.18 -0.34 -3.00
CA ASN A 333 6.40 0.23 -1.68
C ASN A 333 7.85 0.65 -1.45
N ASP A 334 8.82 -0.15 -1.89
CA ASP A 334 10.25 0.20 -1.83
C ASP A 334 10.59 1.42 -2.70
N ARG A 335 9.99 1.52 -3.90
CA ARG A 335 10.14 2.72 -4.74
C ARG A 335 9.61 3.97 -4.08
N LEU A 336 8.43 3.89 -3.45
CA LEU A 336 7.87 5.02 -2.71
C LEU A 336 8.77 5.45 -1.56
N ASP A 337 9.30 4.50 -0.78
CA ASP A 337 10.20 4.82 0.33
C ASP A 337 11.43 5.59 -0.15
N LYS A 338 12.02 5.14 -1.26
CA LYS A 338 13.18 5.82 -1.87
C LYS A 338 12.84 7.21 -2.36
N ILE A 339 11.66 7.40 -2.96
CA ILE A 339 11.19 8.72 -3.41
C ILE A 339 11.05 9.65 -2.20
N LEU A 340 10.35 9.21 -1.15
CA LEU A 340 10.11 10.03 0.03
C LEU A 340 11.39 10.33 0.81
N SER A 341 12.29 9.36 0.95
CA SER A 341 13.59 9.55 1.62
C SER A 341 14.51 10.51 0.89
N ASN A 342 14.45 10.54 -0.45
CA ASN A 342 15.30 11.40 -1.26
C ASN A 342 14.69 12.80 -1.47
N HIS A 343 13.39 12.98 -1.22
CA HIS A 343 12.71 14.26 -1.41
C HIS A 343 13.09 15.28 -0.33
N SER A 344 12.81 14.96 0.94
CA SER A 344 13.09 15.84 2.09
C SER A 344 12.82 15.11 3.40
N ASP A 345 13.65 15.35 4.43
CA ASP A 345 13.36 14.91 5.81
C ASP A 345 12.08 15.56 6.40
N ASP A 346 11.56 16.59 5.75
CA ASP A 346 10.36 17.33 6.14
C ASP A 346 9.12 17.01 5.29
N VAL A 347 9.05 15.87 4.61
CA VAL A 347 7.79 15.49 3.92
C VAL A 347 6.64 15.40 4.93
N GLN A 348 5.57 16.15 4.67
CA GLN A 348 4.34 16.20 5.46
C GLN A 348 3.10 15.86 4.63
N THR A 349 3.08 16.25 3.35
CA THR A 349 1.99 15.94 2.42
C THR A 349 2.52 15.14 1.24
N VAL A 350 1.82 14.08 0.85
CA VAL A 350 2.08 13.36 -0.41
C VAL A 350 0.87 13.50 -1.33
N LEU A 351 1.11 14.00 -2.53
CA LEU A 351 0.10 14.20 -3.57
C LEU A 351 0.23 13.07 -4.60
N PHE A 352 -0.67 12.09 -4.52
CA PHE A 352 -0.75 11.01 -5.49
C PHE A 352 -1.62 11.43 -6.67
N LEU A 353 -1.06 11.33 -7.87
CA LEU A 353 -1.71 11.71 -9.11
C LEU A 353 -1.74 10.49 -10.03
N ASP A 354 -2.91 10.10 -10.51
CA ASP A 354 -2.95 9.30 -11.73
C ASP A 354 -2.46 10.15 -12.93
N ALA A 355 -2.15 9.51 -14.05
CA ALA A 355 -1.45 10.12 -15.16
C ALA A 355 -2.38 10.38 -16.37
N ASP A 356 -2.67 9.34 -17.14
CA ASP A 356 -3.56 9.40 -18.31
C ASP A 356 -4.95 9.93 -17.89
N LYS A 357 -5.57 10.80 -18.70
CA LYS A 357 -6.87 11.45 -18.41
C LYS A 357 -6.98 12.27 -17.10
N THR A 358 -5.96 12.24 -16.25
CA THR A 358 -5.88 12.97 -14.99
C THR A 358 -4.99 14.21 -15.10
N LEU A 359 -3.76 14.04 -15.60
CA LEU A 359 -2.81 15.14 -15.83
C LEU A 359 -2.99 15.80 -17.20
N SER A 360 -3.54 15.07 -18.17
CA SER A 360 -3.74 15.48 -19.56
C SER A 360 -5.05 14.88 -20.10
N GLU A 361 -5.58 15.43 -21.20
CA GLU A 361 -6.68 14.82 -21.95
C GLU A 361 -6.27 13.54 -22.68
N ASP A 362 -4.97 13.28 -22.82
CA ASP A 362 -4.41 12.19 -23.62
C ASP A 362 -4.50 10.83 -22.91
N ASP A 363 -4.70 9.78 -23.71
CA ASP A 363 -4.47 8.39 -23.27
C ASP A 363 -3.18 7.92 -23.97
N THR A 364 -2.09 7.92 -23.21
CA THR A 364 -0.75 7.62 -23.77
C THR A 364 -0.63 6.16 -24.16
N SER A 365 -1.32 5.28 -23.43
CA SER A 365 -1.32 3.83 -23.69
C SER A 365 -2.08 3.50 -24.97
N GLU A 366 -3.26 4.07 -25.18
CA GLU A 366 -4.02 3.93 -26.43
C GLU A 366 -3.22 4.46 -27.63
N THR A 367 -2.57 5.62 -27.48
CA THR A 367 -1.74 6.23 -28.53
C THR A 367 -0.55 5.35 -28.87
N PHE A 368 0.12 4.79 -27.88
CA PHE A 368 1.22 3.84 -28.07
C PHE A 368 0.78 2.63 -28.89
N TRP A 369 -0.33 1.98 -28.50
CA TRP A 369 -0.80 0.80 -29.23
C TRP A 369 -1.22 1.11 -30.67
N LYS A 370 -1.76 2.31 -30.94
CA LYS A 370 -2.04 2.76 -32.31
C LYS A 370 -0.76 2.91 -33.13
N ILE A 371 0.25 3.62 -32.60
CA ILE A 371 1.54 3.81 -33.29
C ILE A 371 2.21 2.46 -33.53
N GLN A 372 2.25 1.61 -32.50
CA GLN A 372 2.84 0.29 -32.57
C GLN A 372 2.13 -0.59 -33.61
N ALA A 373 0.80 -0.59 -33.65
CA ALA A 373 0.03 -1.32 -34.66
C ALA A 373 0.27 -0.81 -36.09
N MET A 374 0.43 0.51 -36.27
CA MET A 374 0.78 1.11 -37.57
C MET A 374 2.20 0.73 -38.00
N MET A 375 3.17 0.75 -37.10
CA MET A 375 4.56 0.36 -37.41
C MET A 375 4.68 -1.13 -37.74
N TYR A 376 3.91 -2.02 -37.09
CA TYR A 376 3.87 -3.44 -37.45
C TYR A 376 3.29 -3.73 -38.84
N CYS A 377 2.50 -2.83 -39.42
CA CYS A 377 2.09 -2.93 -40.82
C CYS A 377 3.25 -2.61 -41.79
N GLU A 378 4.32 -1.98 -41.32
CA GLU A 378 5.39 -1.44 -42.18
C GLU A 378 6.78 -2.06 -41.92
N THR A 379 7.16 -2.46 -40.69
CA THR A 379 8.46 -3.12 -40.36
C THR A 379 8.46 -3.92 -39.04
N GLU A 380 9.43 -4.85 -38.85
CA GLU A 380 9.66 -5.60 -37.61
C GLU A 380 10.38 -4.74 -36.54
N ALA A 381 9.69 -4.32 -35.48
CA ALA A 381 10.20 -3.37 -34.46
C ALA A 381 11.18 -3.98 -33.42
N TRP A 382 12.19 -3.19 -33.03
CA TRP A 382 13.27 -3.46 -32.06
C TRP A 382 13.12 -2.61 -30.77
N ASP A 383 13.97 -2.84 -29.75
CA ASP A 383 13.94 -2.12 -28.47
C ASP A 383 14.22 -0.61 -28.54
N ASP A 384 15.02 -0.16 -29.51
CA ASP A 384 15.31 1.26 -29.75
C ASP A 384 14.04 2.03 -30.21
N ASP A 385 13.04 1.30 -30.72
CA ASP A 385 11.76 1.88 -31.13
C ASP A 385 10.88 2.25 -29.92
N PHE A 386 10.96 1.53 -28.79
CA PHE A 386 10.10 1.80 -27.64
C PHE A 386 10.36 3.18 -27.03
N SER A 387 11.62 3.55 -26.80
CA SER A 387 11.96 4.88 -26.28
C SER A 387 11.58 5.96 -27.28
N SER A 388 11.86 5.74 -28.57
CA SER A 388 11.56 6.68 -29.65
C SER A 388 10.06 6.94 -29.80
N ILE A 389 9.23 5.90 -29.67
CA ILE A 389 7.77 6.03 -29.63
C ILE A 389 7.34 6.79 -28.37
N CYS A 390 7.93 6.48 -27.20
CA CYS A 390 7.64 7.22 -25.98
C CYS A 390 8.00 8.72 -26.10
N ASP A 391 9.10 9.06 -26.75
CA ASP A 391 9.50 10.44 -27.08
C ASP A 391 8.47 11.12 -28.00
N ALA A 392 8.07 10.43 -29.06
CA ALA A 392 7.07 10.94 -30.00
C ALA A 392 5.71 11.19 -29.32
N ILE A 393 5.29 10.32 -28.40
CA ILE A 393 4.05 10.51 -27.62
C ILE A 393 4.24 11.66 -26.64
N ALA A 394 5.28 11.64 -25.82
CA ALA A 394 5.55 12.65 -24.81
C ALA A 394 5.59 14.07 -25.42
N SER A 395 6.16 14.23 -26.63
CA SER A 395 6.22 15.52 -27.32
C SER A 395 4.86 16.13 -27.65
N LYS A 396 3.81 15.30 -27.79
CA LYS A 396 2.44 15.71 -28.13
C LYS A 396 1.55 15.90 -26.91
N VAL A 397 1.85 15.20 -25.81
CA VAL A 397 1.06 15.28 -24.56
C VAL A 397 1.16 16.66 -23.96
N LYS A 398 0.02 17.27 -23.63
CA LYS A 398 -0.05 18.57 -22.94
C LYS A 398 -0.73 18.42 -21.58
N LEU A 399 -0.08 18.93 -20.54
CA LEU A 399 -0.71 18.99 -19.21
C LEU A 399 -1.88 19.96 -19.22
N TYR A 400 -2.89 19.69 -18.39
CA TYR A 400 -3.90 20.69 -18.07
C TYR A 400 -3.21 21.91 -17.42
N PRO A 401 -3.54 23.15 -17.82
CA PRO A 401 -2.95 24.35 -17.23
C PRO A 401 -3.06 24.39 -15.70
N GLN A 402 -4.20 23.94 -15.16
CA GLN A 402 -4.48 23.86 -13.72
C GLN A 402 -3.53 22.90 -13.00
N ILE A 403 -3.18 21.78 -13.65
CA ILE A 403 -2.25 20.79 -13.12
C ILE A 403 -0.81 21.32 -13.20
N SER A 404 -0.45 22.02 -14.28
CA SER A 404 0.86 22.69 -14.39
C SER A 404 1.08 23.66 -13.23
N LEU A 405 0.12 24.57 -13.00
CA LEU A 405 0.17 25.55 -11.91
C LEU A 405 0.28 24.89 -10.53
N LEU A 406 -0.45 23.78 -10.32
CA LEU A 406 -0.35 23.01 -9.08
C LEU A 406 1.06 22.45 -8.90
N LEU A 407 1.64 21.83 -9.93
CA LEU A 407 2.97 21.21 -9.84
C LEU A 407 4.09 22.24 -9.71
N GLU A 408 4.00 23.37 -10.43
CA GLU A 408 4.92 24.51 -10.29
C GLU A 408 4.94 25.02 -8.86
N LYS A 409 3.77 25.18 -8.23
CA LYS A 409 3.69 25.60 -6.83
C LYS A 409 4.25 24.58 -5.86
N VAL A 410 4.15 23.29 -6.16
CA VAL A 410 4.76 22.23 -5.32
C VAL A 410 6.29 22.36 -5.26
N VAL A 411 6.94 22.88 -6.30
CA VAL A 411 8.40 23.13 -6.31
C VAL A 411 8.81 24.11 -5.20
N GLU A 412 7.95 25.06 -4.84
CA GLU A 412 8.20 26.04 -3.77
C GLU A 412 8.08 25.43 -2.36
N HIS A 413 7.51 24.22 -2.25
CA HIS A 413 7.11 23.60 -0.99
C HIS A 413 7.73 22.22 -0.77
N LYS A 414 8.95 22.18 -0.24
CA LYS A 414 9.70 20.93 0.08
C LYS A 414 9.00 19.94 1.01
N HIS A 415 7.99 20.38 1.76
CA HIS A 415 7.19 19.52 2.64
C HIS A 415 6.03 18.81 1.91
N VAL A 416 5.82 19.11 0.63
CA VAL A 416 4.86 18.45 -0.26
C VAL A 416 5.63 17.64 -1.30
N CYS A 417 5.30 16.34 -1.41
CA CYS A 417 5.92 15.43 -2.37
C CYS A 417 4.89 14.96 -3.41
N PRO A 418 5.00 15.38 -4.68
CA PRO A 418 4.12 14.91 -5.75
C PRO A 418 4.63 13.58 -6.33
N VAL A 419 3.74 12.59 -6.38
CA VAL A 419 4.04 11.25 -6.91
C VAL A 419 3.00 10.87 -7.94
N ILE A 420 3.43 10.69 -9.19
CA ILE A 420 2.57 10.19 -10.26
C ILE A 420 2.54 8.67 -10.17
N VAL A 421 1.35 8.07 -10.19
CA VAL A 421 1.15 6.62 -10.10
C VAL A 421 0.36 6.16 -11.31
N THR A 422 1.06 5.66 -12.33
CA THR A 422 0.45 5.31 -13.61
C THR A 422 0.35 3.80 -13.82
N SER A 423 -0.82 3.37 -14.28
CA SER A 423 -1.05 2.02 -14.82
C SER A 423 -0.69 1.91 -16.31
N GLY A 424 -0.40 3.05 -16.96
CA GLY A 424 0.08 3.14 -18.34
C GLY A 424 1.61 3.15 -18.43
N LEU A 425 2.14 3.83 -19.45
CA LEU A 425 3.57 3.83 -19.78
C LEU A 425 4.34 4.83 -18.90
N ARG A 426 5.09 4.33 -17.92
CA ARG A 426 5.94 5.14 -17.04
C ARG A 426 6.85 6.09 -17.81
N LEU A 427 7.55 5.58 -18.82
CA LEU A 427 8.59 6.33 -19.54
C LEU A 427 8.03 7.55 -20.27
N VAL A 428 6.79 7.48 -20.77
CA VAL A 428 6.13 8.64 -21.39
C VAL A 428 5.96 9.75 -20.36
N TRP A 429 5.44 9.41 -19.18
CA TRP A 429 5.22 10.37 -18.10
C TRP A 429 6.51 10.91 -17.50
N GLU A 430 7.57 10.10 -17.40
CA GLU A 430 8.90 10.59 -17.03
C GLU A 430 9.39 11.66 -18.02
N LYS A 431 9.25 11.42 -19.32
CA LYS A 431 9.64 12.37 -20.39
C LYS A 431 8.77 13.63 -20.40
N VAL A 432 7.47 13.51 -20.16
CA VAL A 432 6.57 14.68 -20.05
C VAL A 432 7.01 15.56 -18.88
N ILE A 433 7.25 14.98 -17.71
CA ILE A 433 7.67 15.72 -16.51
C ILE A 433 9.08 16.33 -16.65
N GLU A 434 9.98 15.63 -17.33
CA GLU A 434 11.31 16.15 -17.68
C GLU A 434 11.21 17.39 -18.58
N ARG A 435 10.35 17.34 -19.60
CA ARG A 435 10.10 18.48 -20.50
C ARG A 435 9.56 19.70 -19.75
N GLU A 436 8.68 19.50 -18.77
CA GLU A 436 8.15 20.58 -17.94
C GLU A 436 9.17 21.11 -16.91
N GLY A 437 10.39 20.55 -16.85
CA GLY A 437 11.43 20.97 -15.90
C GLY A 437 11.16 20.53 -14.46
N LEU A 438 10.32 19.50 -14.27
CA LEU A 438 9.82 19.07 -12.96
C LEU A 438 10.44 17.73 -12.50
N ALA A 439 11.34 17.13 -13.27
CA ALA A 439 11.89 15.80 -13.01
C ALA A 439 12.62 15.66 -11.66
N ASP A 440 13.16 16.74 -11.11
CA ASP A 440 13.83 16.71 -9.81
C ASP A 440 12.85 16.55 -8.64
N VAL A 441 11.63 17.08 -8.79
CA VAL A 441 10.62 17.18 -7.73
C VAL A 441 9.53 16.13 -7.88
N VAL A 442 9.04 15.91 -9.11
CA VAL A 442 7.94 14.98 -9.40
C VAL A 442 8.51 13.64 -9.85
N LYS A 443 8.16 12.57 -9.13
CA LYS A 443 8.61 11.20 -9.46
C LYS A 443 7.45 10.34 -9.93
N VAL A 444 7.74 9.42 -10.85
CA VAL A 444 6.74 8.54 -11.48
C VAL A 444 6.93 7.10 -10.99
N ILE A 445 5.87 6.52 -10.44
CA ILE A 445 5.76 5.09 -10.15
C ILE A 445 4.85 4.48 -11.22
N GLY A 446 5.42 3.64 -12.07
CA GLY A 446 4.70 2.98 -13.15
C GLY A 446 5.46 1.80 -13.72
N GLY A 447 4.78 1.06 -14.59
CA GLY A 447 5.38 -0.01 -15.39
C GLY A 447 5.52 0.40 -16.86
N GLY A 448 5.43 -0.59 -17.75
CA GLY A 448 5.47 -0.39 -19.20
C GLY A 448 6.35 -1.41 -19.91
N ARG A 449 7.38 -1.91 -19.21
CA ARG A 449 8.24 -3.00 -19.67
C ARG A 449 8.33 -4.09 -18.60
N ILE A 450 8.58 -5.32 -19.04
CA ILE A 450 8.87 -6.46 -18.14
C ILE A 450 10.06 -6.12 -17.22
N ASN A 451 11.10 -5.48 -17.78
CA ASN A 451 12.27 -5.05 -17.01
C ASN A 451 11.96 -3.99 -15.94
N ASP A 452 10.80 -3.32 -16.02
CA ASP A 452 10.40 -2.42 -14.96
C ASP A 452 9.94 -3.20 -13.71
N GLY A 453 9.65 -4.51 -13.79
CA GLY A 453 9.36 -5.39 -12.65
C GLY A 453 8.21 -4.91 -11.77
N LEU A 454 7.28 -4.12 -12.33
CA LEU A 454 6.19 -3.48 -11.62
C LEU A 454 4.97 -3.38 -12.54
N VAL A 455 3.83 -3.84 -12.05
CA VAL A 455 2.52 -3.69 -12.68
C VAL A 455 1.64 -2.89 -11.73
N VAL A 456 1.23 -1.69 -12.10
CA VAL A 456 0.41 -0.85 -11.23
C VAL A 456 -1.06 -1.27 -11.34
N THR A 457 -1.51 -2.06 -10.37
CA THR A 457 -2.91 -2.47 -10.20
C THR A 457 -3.64 -1.53 -9.23
N PRO A 458 -4.99 -1.58 -9.13
CA PRO A 458 -5.71 -0.82 -8.10
C PRO A 458 -5.22 -1.12 -6.67
N GLY A 459 -4.85 -2.38 -6.41
CA GLY A 459 -4.26 -2.80 -5.13
C GLY A 459 -2.90 -2.15 -4.84
N VAL A 460 -2.05 -2.01 -5.87
CA VAL A 460 -0.77 -1.29 -5.76
C VAL A 460 -0.99 0.19 -5.48
N LYS A 461 -1.88 0.86 -6.23
CA LYS A 461 -2.22 2.27 -6.00
C LYS A 461 -2.67 2.51 -4.56
N ARG A 462 -3.56 1.65 -4.04
CA ARG A 462 -3.99 1.66 -2.63
C ARG A 462 -2.81 1.47 -1.66
N SER A 463 -1.95 0.49 -1.91
CA SER A 463 -0.81 0.18 -1.03
C SER A 463 0.14 1.37 -0.88
N LEU A 464 0.41 2.10 -1.98
CA LEU A 464 1.27 3.28 -1.96
C LEU A 464 0.72 4.38 -1.04
N VAL A 465 -0.58 4.69 -1.17
CA VAL A 465 -1.24 5.69 -0.32
C VAL A 465 -1.23 5.27 1.15
N VAL A 466 -1.58 4.00 1.42
CA VAL A 466 -1.54 3.44 2.78
C VAL A 466 -0.13 3.52 3.37
N ARG A 467 0.90 3.22 2.59
CA ARG A 467 2.29 3.28 3.04
C ARG A 467 2.73 4.70 3.36
N ALA A 468 2.45 5.68 2.50
CA ALA A 468 2.74 7.09 2.80
C ALA A 468 2.04 7.55 4.10
N ARG A 469 0.78 7.17 4.28
CA ARG A 469 -0.02 7.58 5.43
C ARG A 469 0.38 6.90 6.74
N GLU A 470 0.65 5.60 6.71
CA GLU A 470 0.82 4.79 7.92
C GLU A 470 2.28 4.57 8.33
N VAL A 471 3.20 4.53 7.36
CA VAL A 471 4.64 4.35 7.61
C VAL A 471 5.33 5.70 7.72
N HIS A 472 5.08 6.60 6.75
CA HIS A 472 5.72 7.92 6.71
C HIS A 472 4.96 8.99 7.49
N GLY A 473 3.71 8.71 7.87
CA GLY A 473 2.88 9.64 8.63
C GLY A 473 2.50 10.88 7.84
N ALA A 474 2.52 10.81 6.51
CA ALA A 474 2.14 11.92 5.65
C ALA A 474 0.61 12.07 5.57
N HIS A 475 0.15 13.30 5.40
CA HIS A 475 -1.19 13.60 4.92
C HIS A 475 -1.26 13.33 3.42
N THR A 476 -2.31 12.65 2.95
CA THR A 476 -2.36 12.11 1.59
C THR A 476 -3.51 12.70 0.78
N TRP A 477 -3.19 13.16 -0.42
CA TRP A 477 -4.15 13.51 -1.46
C TRP A 477 -4.07 12.50 -2.58
N ALA A 478 -5.22 12.09 -3.12
CA ALA A 478 -5.30 11.24 -4.31
C ALA A 478 -6.17 11.90 -5.37
N ILE A 479 -5.63 12.02 -6.58
CA ILE A 479 -6.31 12.58 -7.74
C ILE A 479 -6.30 11.53 -8.86
N GLY A 480 -7.48 11.22 -9.43
CA GLY A 480 -7.60 10.28 -10.54
C GLY A 480 -8.93 10.41 -11.28
N ASP A 481 -9.10 9.72 -12.40
CA ASP A 481 -10.28 9.87 -13.27
C ASP A 481 -11.09 8.56 -13.43
N SER A 482 -10.53 7.41 -13.02
CA SER A 482 -11.01 6.09 -13.40
C SER A 482 -11.35 5.18 -12.20
N PRO A 483 -12.04 4.03 -12.42
CA PRO A 483 -12.33 3.07 -11.35
C PRO A 483 -11.06 2.42 -10.75
N ILE A 484 -9.97 2.38 -11.52
CA ILE A 484 -8.67 1.84 -11.06
C ILE A 484 -8.11 2.71 -9.92
N ASP A 485 -8.50 3.98 -9.87
CA ASP A 485 -8.05 4.95 -8.89
C ASP A 485 -8.86 4.96 -7.60
N LEU A 486 -10.07 4.39 -7.62
CA LEU A 486 -10.97 4.35 -6.46
C LEU A 486 -10.27 3.76 -5.22
N PRO A 487 -9.55 2.63 -5.28
CA PRO A 487 -8.87 2.10 -4.10
C PRO A 487 -7.79 3.03 -3.54
N MET A 488 -7.14 3.83 -4.38
CA MET A 488 -6.18 4.87 -3.98
C MET A 488 -6.92 6.05 -3.32
N MET A 489 -8.01 6.52 -3.93
CA MET A 489 -8.83 7.62 -3.41
C MET A 489 -9.47 7.28 -2.06
N MET A 490 -9.98 6.05 -1.90
CA MET A 490 -10.53 5.55 -0.64
C MET A 490 -9.49 5.41 0.47
N ALA A 491 -8.21 5.26 0.11
CA ALA A 491 -7.13 5.16 1.08
C ALA A 491 -6.57 6.53 1.49
N ALA A 492 -6.77 7.57 0.68
CA ALA A 492 -6.25 8.90 0.94
C ALA A 492 -7.06 9.65 1.99
N ASP A 493 -6.45 10.68 2.59
CA ASP A 493 -7.14 11.58 3.53
C ASP A 493 -8.06 12.56 2.77
N LYS A 494 -7.70 12.91 1.52
CA LYS A 494 -8.49 13.72 0.60
C LYS A 494 -8.46 13.10 -0.80
N ALA A 495 -9.61 13.07 -1.47
CA ALA A 495 -9.76 12.53 -2.81
C ALA A 495 -10.39 13.54 -3.77
N VAL A 496 -9.87 13.60 -5.00
CA VAL A 496 -10.38 14.43 -6.10
C VAL A 496 -10.53 13.58 -7.36
N VAL A 497 -11.72 13.61 -7.95
CA VAL A 497 -12.01 12.98 -9.23
C VAL A 497 -11.83 14.00 -10.34
N VAL A 498 -10.95 13.71 -11.30
CA VAL A 498 -10.84 14.52 -12.53
C VAL A 498 -11.97 14.12 -13.48
N VAL A 499 -12.71 15.11 -13.95
CA VAL A 499 -13.79 14.94 -14.91
C VAL A 499 -13.38 15.59 -16.21
N GLY A 500 -13.04 14.76 -17.19
CA GLY A 500 -12.78 15.16 -18.57
C GLY A 500 -14.03 15.14 -19.46
N LYS A 501 -13.81 15.23 -20.78
CA LYS A 501 -14.84 15.21 -21.82
C LYS A 501 -15.73 13.96 -21.74
N GLU A 502 -17.03 14.14 -21.92
CA GLU A 502 -18.02 13.07 -21.77
C GLU A 502 -17.83 11.92 -22.78
N GLN A 503 -17.28 12.22 -23.96
CA GLN A 503 -17.03 11.23 -25.01
C GLN A 503 -15.85 10.30 -24.68
N THR A 504 -14.90 10.76 -23.86
CA THR A 504 -13.65 10.04 -23.57
C THR A 504 -13.57 9.51 -22.13
N ARG A 505 -14.39 10.03 -21.21
CA ARG A 505 -14.39 9.57 -19.81
C ARG A 505 -14.91 8.13 -19.66
N SER A 506 -14.37 7.39 -18.69
CA SER A 506 -14.74 5.99 -18.41
C SER A 506 -16.23 5.81 -18.11
N LYS A 507 -16.95 4.96 -18.84
CA LYS A 507 -18.40 4.75 -18.62
C LYS A 507 -18.72 3.98 -17.32
N SER A 508 -17.81 3.14 -16.85
CA SER A 508 -17.99 2.31 -15.66
C SER A 508 -17.79 3.06 -14.34
N MET A 509 -17.17 4.23 -14.38
CA MET A 509 -16.81 5.00 -13.18
C MET A 509 -18.03 5.61 -12.49
N ASP A 510 -19.11 5.95 -13.20
CA ASP A 510 -20.28 6.59 -12.57
C ASP A 510 -20.96 5.66 -11.55
N GLY A 511 -21.13 4.38 -11.90
CA GLY A 511 -21.66 3.37 -10.99
C GLY A 511 -20.70 3.09 -9.83
N ALA A 512 -19.43 2.83 -10.15
CA ALA A 512 -18.40 2.52 -9.16
C ALA A 512 -18.19 3.67 -8.15
N LEU A 513 -18.25 4.93 -8.60
CA LEU A 513 -18.12 6.10 -7.74
C LEU A 513 -19.34 6.30 -6.85
N ARG A 514 -20.56 6.07 -7.36
CA ARG A 514 -21.78 6.09 -6.53
C ARG A 514 -21.72 5.03 -5.44
N ASP A 515 -21.33 3.81 -5.78
CA ASP A 515 -21.20 2.73 -4.81
C ASP A 515 -20.13 3.06 -3.76
N ALA A 516 -18.97 3.57 -4.18
CA ALA A 516 -17.90 3.95 -3.28
C ALA A 516 -18.31 5.06 -2.30
N ILE A 517 -19.09 6.06 -2.76
CA ILE A 517 -19.56 7.17 -1.91
C ILE A 517 -20.66 6.69 -0.96
N LEU A 518 -21.68 5.99 -1.48
CA LEU A 518 -22.88 5.64 -0.72
C LEU A 518 -22.69 4.43 0.21
N ASN A 519 -21.93 3.43 -0.23
CA ASN A 519 -21.78 2.15 0.48
C ASN A 519 -20.43 2.03 1.20
N ASP A 520 -19.36 2.60 0.62
CA ASP A 520 -18.00 2.41 1.15
C ASP A 520 -17.43 3.65 1.88
N GLY A 521 -18.19 4.75 1.94
CA GLY A 521 -17.85 5.95 2.71
C GLY A 521 -16.77 6.84 2.07
N LEU A 522 -16.56 6.77 0.76
CA LEU A 522 -15.65 7.66 0.04
C LEU A 522 -16.12 9.11 0.14
N GLN A 523 -15.27 9.99 0.70
CA GLN A 523 -15.45 11.44 0.65
C GLN A 523 -14.55 12.03 -0.43
N ALA A 524 -15.13 12.29 -1.60
CA ALA A 524 -14.43 12.84 -2.75
C ALA A 524 -15.04 14.18 -3.19
N ARG A 525 -14.28 14.90 -4.02
CA ARG A 525 -14.71 16.10 -4.76
C ARG A 525 -14.44 15.88 -6.23
N GLN A 526 -15.01 16.68 -7.11
CA GLN A 526 -14.72 16.65 -8.54
C GLN A 526 -14.13 17.95 -9.04
N VAL A 527 -13.15 17.84 -9.92
CA VAL A 527 -12.59 18.96 -10.68
C VAL A 527 -12.91 18.74 -12.16
N LEU A 528 -13.42 19.77 -12.84
CA LEU A 528 -13.86 19.69 -14.22
C LEU A 528 -12.76 20.22 -15.15
N LEU A 529 -11.95 19.35 -15.77
CA LEU A 529 -10.79 19.77 -16.57
C LEU A 529 -10.98 19.47 -18.07
N PRO A 530 -10.88 20.48 -18.96
CA PRO A 530 -10.60 21.89 -18.69
C PRO A 530 -11.82 22.66 -18.17
N TYR A 531 -11.59 23.71 -17.38
CA TYR A 531 -12.65 24.49 -16.73
C TYR A 531 -13.71 25.04 -17.69
N ASN A 532 -14.93 25.23 -17.15
CA ASN A 532 -16.07 25.92 -17.76
C ASN A 532 -16.59 25.31 -19.08
N SER A 533 -16.08 24.14 -19.47
CA SER A 533 -16.46 23.46 -20.72
C SER A 533 -17.22 22.15 -20.50
N LEU A 534 -17.31 21.69 -19.25
CA LEU A 534 -17.75 20.34 -18.91
C LEU A 534 -18.91 20.35 -17.91
N LYS A 535 -19.68 19.26 -17.94
CA LYS A 535 -20.74 19.00 -16.97
C LYS A 535 -20.19 18.13 -15.82
N PRO A 536 -20.67 18.34 -14.58
CA PRO A 536 -20.38 17.45 -13.47
C PRO A 536 -20.68 16.00 -13.80
N ARG A 537 -19.88 15.09 -13.25
CA ARG A 537 -20.01 13.65 -13.43
C ARG A 537 -21.16 13.08 -12.61
N LEU A 538 -21.23 13.47 -11.34
CA LEU A 538 -22.33 13.18 -10.43
C LEU A 538 -22.94 14.48 -9.91
N ASP A 539 -24.09 14.36 -9.25
CA ASP A 539 -24.78 15.47 -8.58
C ASP A 539 -23.80 16.23 -7.66
N PRO A 540 -23.66 17.56 -7.79
CA PRO A 540 -22.79 18.37 -6.94
C PRO A 540 -23.04 18.25 -5.44
N ASN A 541 -24.25 17.83 -5.01
CA ASN A 541 -24.54 17.56 -3.60
C ASN A 541 -23.92 16.24 -3.11
N ILE A 542 -23.73 15.28 -4.01
CA ILE A 542 -23.08 13.98 -3.72
C ILE A 542 -21.57 14.08 -3.92
N LEU A 543 -21.14 14.80 -4.95
CA LEU A 543 -19.73 14.98 -5.32
C LEU A 543 -19.47 16.47 -5.56
N PRO A 544 -19.05 17.23 -4.55
CA PRO A 544 -18.87 18.67 -4.67
C PRO A 544 -17.85 19.08 -5.73
N VAL A 545 -18.16 20.12 -6.50
CA VAL A 545 -17.24 20.68 -7.49
C VAL A 545 -16.25 21.63 -6.80
N ILE A 546 -14.98 21.55 -7.17
CA ILE A 546 -13.92 22.44 -6.68
C ILE A 546 -13.06 22.98 -7.81
N HIS A 547 -12.36 24.08 -7.55
CA HIS A 547 -11.22 24.52 -8.35
C HIS A 547 -9.92 24.26 -7.57
N LEU A 548 -8.90 23.75 -8.26
CA LEU A 548 -7.62 23.43 -7.62
C LEU A 548 -6.96 24.69 -7.04
N GLU A 549 -7.22 25.86 -7.63
CA GLU A 549 -6.71 27.17 -7.26
C GLU A 549 -7.44 27.81 -6.07
N ASP A 550 -8.56 27.23 -5.61
CA ASP A 550 -9.32 27.74 -4.47
C ASP A 550 -8.44 27.83 -3.22
N GLU A 551 -8.46 28.97 -2.52
CA GLU A 551 -7.59 29.23 -1.36
C GLU A 551 -7.72 28.16 -0.27
N ASN A 552 -8.92 27.63 -0.05
CA ASN A 552 -9.19 26.54 0.90
C ASN A 552 -8.54 25.21 0.47
N ILE A 553 -8.45 24.95 -0.84
CA ILE A 553 -7.80 23.75 -1.38
C ILE A 553 -6.28 23.91 -1.32
N GLN A 554 -5.79 25.06 -1.76
CA GLN A 554 -4.38 25.43 -1.75
C GLN A 554 -3.81 25.41 -0.32
N SER A 555 -4.46 26.08 0.62
CA SER A 555 -4.07 26.05 2.04
C SER A 555 -4.08 24.63 2.59
N SER A 556 -5.02 23.77 2.19
CA SER A 556 -5.07 22.38 2.66
C SER A 556 -3.98 21.48 2.06
N ILE A 557 -3.56 21.69 0.81
CA ILE A 557 -2.46 20.93 0.17
C ILE A 557 -1.11 21.38 0.74
N PHE A 558 -0.91 22.69 0.83
CA PHE A 558 0.38 23.32 1.18
C PHE A 558 0.52 23.64 2.67
N CYS A 559 -0.47 23.30 3.51
CA CYS A 559 -0.39 23.47 4.96
C CYS A 559 0.84 22.75 5.53
N ARG A 560 1.57 23.47 6.40
CA ARG A 560 2.59 22.88 7.27
C ARG A 560 1.96 22.45 8.58
N TRP A 561 1.40 21.25 8.55
CA TRP A 561 0.80 20.55 9.67
C TRP A 561 1.72 20.43 10.90
N PHE A 562 3.03 20.33 10.67
CA PHE A 562 4.04 20.27 11.72
C PHE A 562 5.08 21.36 11.53
N GLN A 563 5.34 22.12 12.58
CA GLN A 563 6.39 23.12 12.61
C GLN A 563 7.30 22.88 13.80
N PHE A 564 8.60 22.88 13.56
CA PHE A 564 9.59 22.68 14.61
C PHE A 564 10.65 23.77 14.60
N TYR A 565 10.70 24.52 15.70
CA TYR A 565 11.67 25.57 15.95
C TYR A 565 12.60 25.12 17.06
N HIS A 566 13.90 25.36 16.89
CA HIS A 566 14.86 25.08 17.95
C HIS A 566 16.00 26.10 18.03
N ALA A 567 16.52 26.29 19.24
CA ALA A 567 17.67 27.15 19.50
C ALA A 567 19.00 26.39 19.60
N THR A 568 19.07 25.12 19.16
CA THR A 568 20.22 24.22 19.38
C THR A 568 21.58 24.85 19.11
N ASP A 569 21.70 25.63 18.03
CA ASP A 569 22.96 26.19 17.57
C ASP A 569 23.23 27.61 18.13
N ASP A 570 22.27 28.21 18.83
CA ASP A 570 22.41 29.54 19.42
C ASP A 570 23.36 29.53 20.62
N ASN A 571 24.23 30.55 20.70
CA ASN A 571 25.10 30.73 21.86
C ASN A 571 24.32 30.91 23.17
N ALA A 572 23.16 31.57 23.12
CA ALA A 572 22.26 31.70 24.26
C ALA A 572 21.77 30.32 24.74
N SER A 573 21.42 29.41 23.82
CA SER A 573 21.00 28.05 24.17
C SER A 573 22.11 27.26 24.84
N LYS A 574 23.36 27.39 24.39
CA LYS A 574 24.52 26.74 25.04
C LYS A 574 24.67 27.20 26.49
N LEU A 575 24.55 28.50 26.75
CA LEU A 575 24.62 29.07 28.11
C LEU A 575 23.44 28.62 28.97
N LEU A 576 22.21 28.70 28.46
CA LEU A 576 21.00 28.33 29.18
C LEU A 576 20.89 26.83 29.46
N SER A 577 21.35 25.99 28.54
CA SER A 577 21.27 24.53 28.68
C SER A 577 22.38 23.92 29.53
N THR A 578 23.50 24.63 29.76
CA THR A 578 24.60 24.17 30.61
C THR A 578 24.15 23.84 32.03
N PRO A 579 23.53 24.78 32.79
CA PRO A 579 23.10 24.48 34.16
C PRO A 579 21.97 23.44 34.23
N MET A 580 21.18 23.28 33.16
CA MET A 580 20.15 22.22 33.09
C MET A 580 20.77 20.80 33.04
N ARG A 581 22.01 20.70 32.56
CA ARG A 581 22.73 19.43 32.34
C ARG A 581 23.72 19.09 33.44
N ASP A 582 24.14 20.07 34.22
CA ASP A 582 25.09 19.87 35.32
C ASP A 582 24.44 19.04 36.43
N ASP A 583 24.98 17.85 36.69
CA ASP A 583 24.46 16.94 37.71
C ASP A 583 24.60 17.51 39.14
N ALA A 584 25.55 18.43 39.35
CA ALA A 584 25.74 19.12 40.61
C ALA A 584 24.60 20.11 40.90
N ILE A 585 23.84 20.54 39.89
CA ILE A 585 22.74 21.49 40.04
C ILE A 585 21.41 20.74 40.16
N ARG A 586 20.73 20.93 41.30
CA ARG A 586 19.47 20.27 41.67
C ARG A 586 18.52 21.20 42.42
N GLY A 587 17.26 20.79 42.58
CA GLY A 587 16.28 21.54 43.36
C GLY A 587 16.00 22.94 42.79
N PRO A 588 15.84 23.96 43.65
CA PRO A 588 15.50 25.33 43.23
C PRO A 588 16.44 25.93 42.17
N ALA A 589 17.75 25.66 42.26
CA ALA A 589 18.72 26.17 41.27
C ALA A 589 18.50 25.55 39.88
N LEU A 590 18.13 24.27 39.82
CA LEU A 590 17.79 23.61 38.55
C LEU A 590 16.44 24.11 38.01
N GLN A 591 15.46 24.32 38.90
CA GLN A 591 14.18 24.93 38.52
C GLN A 591 14.39 26.32 37.91
N ASP A 592 15.26 27.14 38.50
CA ASP A 592 15.63 28.46 37.98
C ASP A 592 16.27 28.40 36.59
N ALA A 593 17.14 27.42 36.35
CA ALA A 593 17.74 27.20 35.03
C ALA A 593 16.68 26.88 33.97
N HIS A 594 15.73 25.98 34.28
CA HIS A 594 14.61 25.66 33.39
C HIS A 594 13.68 26.85 33.16
N ARG A 595 13.42 27.65 34.20
CA ARG A 595 12.62 28.87 34.12
C ARG A 595 13.24 29.91 33.17
N LYS A 596 14.55 30.18 33.32
CA LYS A 596 15.31 31.07 32.42
C LYS A 596 15.33 30.59 30.97
N ALA A 597 15.46 29.28 30.76
CA ALA A 597 15.37 28.67 29.43
C ALA A 597 13.99 28.92 28.78
N ALA A 598 12.92 28.69 29.52
CA ALA A 598 11.56 28.93 29.03
C ALA A 598 11.29 30.42 28.77
N HIS A 599 11.75 31.31 29.66
CA HIS A 599 11.64 32.75 29.47
C HIS A 599 12.30 33.19 28.15
N TYR A 600 13.48 32.67 27.82
CA TYR A 600 14.15 32.92 26.53
C TYR A 600 13.34 32.40 25.33
N LEU A 601 12.82 31.16 25.42
CA LEU A 601 11.99 30.59 24.36
C LEU A 601 10.72 31.41 24.12
N SER A 602 10.10 31.91 25.20
CA SER A 602 8.91 32.74 25.12
C SER A 602 9.16 34.09 24.46
N THR A 603 10.20 34.81 24.88
CA THR A 603 10.50 36.15 24.35
C THR A 603 11.01 36.11 22.91
N LYS A 604 11.77 35.08 22.53
CA LYS A 604 12.33 34.96 21.18
C LYS A 604 11.38 34.26 20.21
N TYR A 605 10.92 33.06 20.55
CA TYR A 605 10.20 32.20 19.59
C TYR A 605 8.69 32.36 19.71
N LEU A 606 8.09 32.27 20.91
CA LEU A 606 6.63 32.34 21.04
C LEU A 606 6.10 33.71 20.61
N ALA A 607 6.77 34.80 20.99
CA ALA A 607 6.41 36.15 20.55
C ALA A 607 6.44 36.29 19.00
N GLN A 608 7.38 35.63 18.33
CA GLN A 608 7.47 35.64 16.86
C GLN A 608 6.42 34.74 16.19
N ILE A 609 6.11 33.58 16.79
CA ILE A 609 5.20 32.56 16.25
C ILE A 609 3.72 32.94 16.45
N ILE A 610 3.40 33.58 17.58
CA ILE A 610 2.04 33.98 17.94
C ILE A 610 1.76 35.42 17.52
N GLY A 611 2.78 36.29 17.57
CA GLY A 611 2.65 37.72 17.33
C GLY A 611 2.37 38.52 18.61
N LEU A 612 2.47 39.84 18.50
CA LEU A 612 2.22 40.79 19.58
C LEU A 612 1.03 41.67 19.23
N GLU A 613 0.31 42.13 20.25
CA GLU A 613 -0.74 43.14 20.15
C GLU A 613 -0.38 44.38 20.98
N PRO A 614 -0.75 45.58 20.51
CA PRO A 614 -0.61 46.80 21.30
C PRO A 614 -1.65 46.82 22.42
N PHE A 615 -1.29 47.36 23.57
CA PHE A 615 -2.22 47.65 24.65
C PHE A 615 -1.85 48.98 25.32
N PRO A 616 -2.83 49.75 25.84
CA PRO A 616 -2.55 51.06 26.41
C PRO A 616 -1.79 50.92 27.73
N VAL A 617 -0.64 51.59 27.83
CA VAL A 617 0.10 51.77 29.09
C VAL A 617 0.29 53.25 29.40
N ARG A 618 0.40 53.58 30.70
CA ARG A 618 0.70 54.94 31.14
C ARG A 618 2.21 55.14 31.16
N HIS A 619 2.71 56.03 30.31
CA HIS A 619 4.08 56.52 30.41
C HIS A 619 4.28 57.20 31.78
N PRO A 620 5.48 57.18 32.40
CA PRO A 620 5.75 57.89 33.66
C PRO A 620 5.40 59.39 33.66
N GLN A 621 5.29 60.01 32.48
CA GLN A 621 4.79 61.39 32.31
C GLN A 621 3.25 61.49 32.21
N ASN A 622 2.52 60.45 32.61
CA ASN A 622 1.07 60.32 32.58
C ASN A 622 0.41 60.49 31.19
N LYS A 623 1.15 60.15 30.12
CA LYS A 623 0.65 60.10 28.74
C LYS A 623 0.34 58.64 28.34
N PRO A 624 -0.76 58.38 27.62
CA PRO A 624 -1.00 57.06 27.06
C PRO A 624 0.03 56.78 25.95
N ILE A 625 0.67 55.62 26.01
CA ILE A 625 1.52 55.09 24.95
C ILE A 625 1.16 53.62 24.71
N ASP A 626 1.59 53.07 23.59
CA ASP A 626 1.42 51.65 23.31
C ASP A 626 2.50 50.84 24.04
N GLY A 627 2.04 49.91 24.88
CA GLY A 627 2.80 48.75 25.31
C GLY A 627 2.50 47.57 24.40
N TYR A 628 3.27 46.49 24.52
CA TYR A 628 3.06 45.27 23.73
C TYR A 628 2.95 44.05 24.63
N ARG A 629 2.04 43.16 24.26
CA ARG A 629 1.82 41.88 24.93
C ARG A 629 1.56 40.80 23.89
N LEU A 630 1.47 39.54 24.32
CA LEU A 630 1.21 38.44 23.37
C LEU A 630 -0.17 38.63 22.71
N PHE A 631 -0.28 38.32 21.42
CA PHE A 631 -1.58 38.35 20.73
C PHE A 631 -2.57 37.40 21.42
N ASN A 632 -3.74 37.91 21.81
CA ASN A 632 -4.73 37.17 22.61
C ASN A 632 -4.15 36.54 23.91
N GLU A 633 -3.27 37.26 24.62
CA GLU A 633 -2.61 36.73 25.83
C GLU A 633 -3.60 36.21 26.89
N GLY A 634 -4.68 36.96 27.15
CA GLY A 634 -5.71 36.55 28.12
C GLY A 634 -6.57 35.34 27.70
N GLN A 635 -6.51 34.98 26.41
CA GLN A 635 -7.16 33.77 25.85
C GLN A 635 -6.15 32.65 25.58
N THR A 636 -4.96 32.74 26.18
CA THR A 636 -3.92 31.72 26.12
C THR A 636 -3.89 30.90 27.42
N LEU A 637 -3.85 29.58 27.28
CA LEU A 637 -3.74 28.63 28.39
C LEU A 637 -2.38 27.93 28.39
N ILE A 638 -1.61 28.09 29.47
CA ILE A 638 -0.34 27.42 29.72
C ILE A 638 -0.61 26.16 30.55
N VAL A 639 -0.14 25.01 30.08
CA VAL A 639 -0.34 23.72 30.72
C VAL A 639 1.02 23.02 30.91
N PRO A 640 1.63 23.08 32.11
CA PRO A 640 2.77 22.23 32.42
C PRO A 640 2.36 20.77 32.47
N LEU A 641 3.11 19.92 31.77
CA LEU A 641 3.07 18.49 31.95
C LEU A 641 3.76 18.16 33.27
N MET A 642 2.94 17.90 34.29
CA MET A 642 3.43 17.69 35.64
C MET A 642 4.21 16.37 35.74
N ARG A 643 5.31 16.33 36.48
CA ARG A 643 5.87 17.42 37.32
C ARG A 643 6.95 18.24 36.62
N GLY A 644 7.69 17.64 35.68
CA GLY A 644 8.90 18.22 35.10
C GLY A 644 8.69 19.51 34.31
N GLY A 645 7.49 19.72 33.74
CA GLY A 645 7.15 20.92 32.98
C GLY A 645 6.95 22.19 33.82
N LEU A 646 6.69 22.07 35.13
CA LEU A 646 6.28 23.21 35.96
C LEU A 646 7.28 24.39 35.97
N PRO A 647 8.59 24.19 36.21
CA PRO A 647 9.54 25.31 36.27
C PRO A 647 9.64 26.06 34.93
N MET A 648 9.51 25.33 33.81
CA MET A 648 9.46 25.94 32.50
C MET A 648 8.15 26.70 32.28
N ALA A 649 6.99 26.13 32.66
CA ALA A 649 5.71 26.82 32.52
C ALA A 649 5.66 28.12 33.32
N ASN A 650 6.27 28.15 34.51
CA ASN A 650 6.43 29.38 35.28
C ASN A 650 7.23 30.43 34.49
N GLY A 651 8.31 30.03 33.82
CA GLY A 651 9.07 30.94 32.95
C GLY A 651 8.28 31.43 31.73
N VAL A 652 7.33 30.63 31.21
CA VAL A 652 6.39 31.09 30.17
C VAL A 652 5.40 32.10 30.73
N ASN A 653 4.80 31.81 31.89
CA ASN A 653 3.81 32.66 32.53
C ASN A 653 4.40 33.98 33.04
N GLU A 654 5.67 34.01 33.43
CA GLU A 654 6.38 35.26 33.77
C GLU A 654 6.48 36.23 32.59
N VAL A 655 6.64 35.70 31.37
CA VAL A 655 6.68 36.51 30.14
C VAL A 655 5.27 36.93 29.70
N PHE A 656 4.27 36.07 29.95
CA PHE A 656 2.87 36.27 29.55
C PHE A 656 1.96 36.25 30.79
N PRO A 657 1.98 37.34 31.60
CA PRO A 657 1.37 37.35 32.93
C PRO A 657 -0.16 37.27 32.93
N THR A 658 -0.82 37.59 31.81
CA THR A 658 -2.29 37.49 31.70
C THR A 658 -2.77 36.14 31.16
N ALA A 659 -1.86 35.29 30.68
CA ALA A 659 -2.18 33.93 30.26
C ALA A 659 -2.56 33.06 31.47
N GLN A 660 -3.55 32.18 31.27
CA GLN A 660 -4.02 31.27 32.31
C GLN A 660 -3.01 30.14 32.53
N LEU A 661 -2.83 29.68 33.77
CA LEU A 661 -1.94 28.56 34.10
C LEU A 661 -2.76 27.41 34.72
N LEU A 662 -2.77 26.25 34.07
CA LEU A 662 -3.47 25.06 34.53
C LEU A 662 -2.50 23.90 34.73
N HIS A 663 -2.34 23.43 35.97
CA HIS A 663 -1.53 22.25 36.27
C HIS A 663 -2.24 20.97 35.80
N ALA A 664 -1.58 20.19 34.93
CA ALA A 664 -2.11 18.92 34.45
C ALA A 664 -1.07 17.80 34.59
N LYS A 665 -1.43 16.74 35.30
CA LYS A 665 -0.61 15.51 35.37
C LYS A 665 -1.02 14.52 34.28
N PHE A 666 -2.29 14.50 33.94
CA PHE A 666 -2.87 13.64 32.93
C PHE A 666 -3.69 14.46 31.92
N PRO A 667 -3.89 13.96 30.69
CA PRO A 667 -4.67 14.70 29.69
C PRO A 667 -6.07 15.10 30.19
N HIS A 668 -6.74 14.20 30.91
CA HIS A 668 -8.09 14.43 31.45
C HIS A 668 -8.20 15.53 32.51
N ASP A 669 -7.08 16.05 33.01
CA ASP A 669 -7.07 17.23 33.89
C ASP A 669 -7.44 18.50 33.11
N VAL A 670 -7.24 18.52 31.78
CA VAL A 670 -7.72 19.58 30.89
C VAL A 670 -9.18 19.29 30.53
N LYS A 671 -10.10 20.03 31.13
CA LYS A 671 -11.55 19.87 30.94
C LYS A 671 -12.09 20.83 29.87
N ARG A 672 -13.32 20.59 29.42
CA ARG A 672 -14.02 21.47 28.46
C ARG A 672 -14.11 22.90 28.98
N GLU A 673 -14.48 23.08 30.25
CA GLU A 673 -14.55 24.37 30.93
C GLU A 673 -13.21 25.14 30.91
N ASN A 674 -12.07 24.43 30.84
CA ASN A 674 -10.76 25.08 30.77
C ASN A 674 -10.43 25.60 29.37
N LEU A 675 -11.10 25.12 28.32
CA LEU A 675 -10.86 25.52 26.92
C LEU A 675 -11.92 26.48 26.40
N GLU A 676 -12.92 26.85 27.20
CA GLU A 676 -13.95 27.83 26.81
C GLU A 676 -13.32 29.21 26.66
N GLY A 677 -13.47 29.81 25.47
CA GLY A 677 -12.89 31.12 25.14
C GLY A 677 -11.37 31.13 24.93
N ILE A 678 -10.70 29.98 25.08
CA ILE A 678 -9.27 29.82 24.80
C ILE A 678 -9.04 29.64 23.30
N VAL A 679 -8.07 30.38 22.76
CA VAL A 679 -7.67 30.30 21.34
C VAL A 679 -6.33 29.60 21.16
N THR A 680 -5.45 29.66 22.17
CA THR A 680 -4.11 29.07 22.14
C THR A 680 -3.84 28.26 23.41
N VAL A 681 -3.34 27.04 23.26
CA VAL A 681 -2.82 26.23 24.37
C VAL A 681 -1.31 26.04 24.22
N ILE A 682 -0.56 26.36 25.26
CA ILE A 682 0.88 26.15 25.35
C ILE A 682 1.15 24.97 26.29
N LEU A 683 1.45 23.80 25.72
CA LEU A 683 1.89 22.63 26.48
C LEU A 683 3.37 22.77 26.82
N VAL A 684 3.74 22.61 28.08
CA VAL A 684 5.13 22.83 28.51
C VAL A 684 5.70 21.59 29.19
N ASP A 685 6.84 21.11 28.71
CA ASP A 685 7.57 20.00 29.35
C ASP A 685 9.08 20.27 29.37
N SER A 686 9.77 19.74 30.36
CA SER A 686 11.23 19.83 30.43
C SER A 686 11.93 19.07 29.29
N VAL A 687 11.43 17.87 28.96
CA VAL A 687 12.09 16.96 28.02
C VAL A 687 11.05 16.17 27.20
N ILE A 688 11.05 16.35 25.88
CA ILE A 688 10.33 15.49 24.96
C ILE A 688 11.20 14.26 24.63
N ASN A 689 10.91 13.15 25.31
CA ASN A 689 11.54 11.85 25.07
C ASN A 689 10.97 11.18 23.82
N SER A 690 10.02 10.25 23.96
CA SER A 690 9.36 9.61 22.80
C SER A 690 8.22 10.44 22.20
N GLY A 691 7.85 11.56 22.83
CA GLY A 691 6.68 12.36 22.46
C GLY A 691 5.33 11.77 22.89
N LYS A 692 5.30 10.60 23.54
CA LYS A 692 4.04 9.91 23.90
C LYS A 692 3.10 10.77 24.75
N SER A 693 3.60 11.40 25.82
CA SER A 693 2.78 12.24 26.70
C SER A 693 2.22 13.45 25.95
N ILE A 694 3.04 14.10 25.11
CA ILE A 694 2.61 15.21 24.26
C ILE A 694 1.47 14.76 23.32
N VAL A 695 1.61 13.60 22.67
CA VAL A 695 0.58 13.03 21.80
C VAL A 695 -0.74 12.79 22.55
N GLU A 696 -0.69 12.26 23.77
CA GLU A 696 -1.89 12.03 24.58
C GLU A 696 -2.61 13.34 24.93
N PHE A 697 -1.86 14.41 25.25
CA PHE A 697 -2.43 15.74 25.48
C PHE A 697 -2.99 16.37 24.21
N LEU A 698 -2.25 16.32 23.10
CA LEU A 698 -2.71 16.87 21.81
C LEU A 698 -4.03 16.22 21.36
N GLN A 699 -4.11 14.88 21.43
CA GLN A 699 -5.32 14.14 21.08
C GLN A 699 -6.50 14.49 21.99
N HIS A 700 -6.25 14.64 23.29
CA HIS A 700 -7.28 14.98 24.26
C HIS A 700 -7.82 16.41 24.07
N ILE A 701 -6.93 17.40 23.88
CA ILE A 701 -7.32 18.79 23.62
C ILE A 701 -8.15 18.86 22.34
N LYS A 702 -7.68 18.22 21.26
CA LYS A 702 -8.39 18.17 19.98
C LYS A 702 -9.79 17.56 20.10
N GLN A 703 -9.97 16.52 20.92
CA GLN A 703 -11.29 15.91 21.15
C GLN A 703 -12.27 16.87 21.85
N ILE A 704 -11.76 17.82 22.63
CA ILE A 704 -12.58 18.80 23.34
C ILE A 704 -12.87 20.01 22.45
N ASN A 705 -11.85 20.55 21.78
CA ASN A 705 -11.93 21.70 20.90
C ASN A 705 -10.83 21.60 19.82
N ASP A 706 -11.23 21.37 18.57
CA ASP A 706 -10.32 21.19 17.43
C ASP A 706 -9.88 22.52 16.78
N ALA A 707 -10.51 23.64 17.14
CA ALA A 707 -10.16 24.97 16.66
C ALA A 707 -9.01 25.63 17.43
N VAL A 708 -8.61 25.07 18.58
CA VAL A 708 -7.54 25.62 19.41
C VAL A 708 -6.18 25.38 18.78
N ARG A 709 -5.37 26.43 18.67
CA ARG A 709 -3.97 26.32 18.27
C ARG A 709 -3.15 25.74 19.42
N VAL A 710 -2.41 24.65 19.19
CA VAL A 710 -1.56 24.04 20.23
C VAL A 710 -0.07 24.22 19.90
N ILE A 711 0.67 24.77 20.85
CA ILE A 711 2.12 24.97 20.77
C ILE A 711 2.78 24.22 21.94
N VAL A 712 3.84 23.47 21.66
CA VAL A 712 4.60 22.73 22.66
C VAL A 712 5.93 23.43 22.91
N VAL A 713 6.26 23.69 24.17
CA VAL A 713 7.53 24.28 24.58
C VAL A 713 8.33 23.24 25.37
N ALA A 714 9.59 23.05 24.99
CA ALA A 714 10.46 22.13 25.68
C ALA A 714 11.90 22.61 25.88
N GLY A 715 12.50 22.17 26.99
CA GLY A 715 13.93 22.38 27.22
C GLY A 715 14.78 21.50 26.29
N VAL A 716 14.37 20.26 26.08
CA VAL A 716 15.08 19.31 25.22
C VAL A 716 14.07 18.53 24.40
N ALA A 717 14.29 18.43 23.09
CA ALA A 717 13.57 17.49 22.22
C ALA A 717 14.53 16.41 21.71
N GLN A 718 14.17 15.13 21.86
CA GLN A 718 14.91 14.06 21.20
C GLN A 718 14.61 14.05 19.70
N ASP A 719 15.65 13.90 18.89
CA ASP A 719 15.57 13.90 17.42
C ASP A 719 14.56 12.87 16.87
N GLN A 720 14.50 11.68 17.48
CA GLN A 720 13.56 10.63 17.08
C GLN A 720 12.08 10.96 17.38
N ALA A 721 11.81 11.90 18.30
CA ALA A 721 10.45 12.31 18.65
C ALA A 721 9.83 13.27 17.62
N ILE A 722 10.67 13.92 16.82
CA ILE A 722 10.31 15.00 15.89
C ILE A 722 10.52 14.62 14.41
N LYS A 723 11.31 13.57 14.15
CA LYS A 723 11.59 13.04 12.80
C LYS A 723 10.35 12.51 12.06
N GLY A 724 10.48 12.35 10.75
CA GLY A 724 9.53 11.65 9.87
C GLY A 724 9.10 10.31 10.46
N GLY A 725 7.79 10.03 10.48
CA GLY A 725 7.22 8.82 11.09
C GLY A 725 7.07 8.82 12.63
N SER A 726 7.44 9.90 13.32
CA SER A 726 7.22 10.02 14.78
C SER A 726 5.73 10.12 15.15
N ALA A 727 5.40 9.73 16.38
CA ALA A 727 4.02 9.79 16.87
C ALA A 727 3.45 11.22 16.88
N ILE A 728 4.30 12.23 17.09
CA ILE A 728 3.93 13.64 17.03
C ILE A 728 3.54 14.04 15.61
N ARG A 729 4.36 13.71 14.59
CA ARG A 729 4.02 13.95 13.18
C ARG A 729 2.74 13.22 12.77
N ALA A 730 2.51 12.01 13.30
CA ALA A 730 1.27 11.28 13.05
C ALA A 730 0.01 11.99 13.60
N VAL A 731 0.12 12.75 14.69
CA VAL A 731 -0.97 13.62 15.19
C VAL A 731 -1.13 14.87 14.32
N ALA A 732 -0.01 15.43 13.88
CA ALA A 732 0.04 16.62 13.05
C ALA A 732 -0.79 16.50 11.75
N ARG A 733 -1.01 15.29 11.21
CA ARG A 733 -1.93 15.03 10.07
C ARG A 733 -3.35 15.55 10.24
N SER A 734 -3.76 15.80 11.48
CA SER A 734 -5.15 16.09 11.80
C SER A 734 -5.31 17.41 12.56
N MET A 735 -4.23 18.01 13.01
CA MET A 735 -4.22 19.32 13.66
C MET A 735 -2.84 19.94 13.49
N GLU A 736 -2.78 21.26 13.38
CA GLU A 736 -1.48 21.94 13.36
C GLU A 736 -0.77 21.79 14.69
N VAL A 737 0.50 21.39 14.64
CA VAL A 737 1.34 21.22 15.84
C VAL A 737 2.63 22.01 15.65
N THR A 738 2.83 23.01 16.50
CA THR A 738 4.10 23.73 16.60
C THR A 738 4.87 23.27 17.81
N ILE A 739 6.16 22.97 17.65
CA ILE A 739 7.07 22.64 18.75
C ILE A 739 8.21 23.65 18.76
N VAL A 740 8.52 24.16 19.95
CA VAL A 740 9.64 25.05 20.23
C VAL A 740 10.54 24.38 21.27
N ALA A 741 11.81 24.16 20.94
CA ALA A 741 12.77 23.55 21.85
C ALA A 741 14.03 24.39 22.05
N LEU A 742 14.57 24.43 23.28
CA LEU A 742 15.87 25.07 23.51
C LEU A 742 16.99 24.31 22.78
N ARG A 743 16.94 22.98 22.77
CA ARG A 743 17.90 22.15 22.02
C ARG A 743 17.33 20.83 21.53
N VAL A 744 17.90 20.33 20.43
CA VAL A 744 17.72 18.95 19.95
C VAL A 744 18.79 18.04 20.50
N SER A 745 18.43 16.83 20.91
CA SER A 745 19.38 15.80 21.32
C SER A 745 19.34 14.60 20.39
N LYS A 746 20.50 14.27 19.79
CA LYS A 746 20.72 13.03 19.02
C LYS A 746 20.88 11.80 19.92
N ASN A 747 21.17 12.00 21.21
CA ASN A 747 21.36 10.92 22.17
C ASN A 747 20.01 10.43 22.69
N LYS A 748 19.72 9.14 22.45
CA LYS A 748 18.54 8.48 23.00
C LYS A 748 18.81 8.08 24.46
N TYR A 749 18.49 8.97 25.39
CA TYR A 749 18.63 8.73 26.82
C TYR A 749 17.37 9.13 27.57
N THR A 750 16.83 8.21 28.37
CA THR A 750 15.75 8.50 29.30
C THR A 750 16.30 8.30 30.70
N GLY A 751 16.35 9.38 31.48
CA GLY A 751 16.80 9.32 32.87
C GLY A 751 15.93 8.37 33.70
N LYS A 752 16.54 7.75 34.72
CA LYS A 752 15.87 6.92 35.71
C LYS A 752 16.51 7.16 37.07
N GLY A 753 15.72 7.19 38.13
CA GLY A 753 16.18 7.42 39.49
C GLY A 753 16.83 8.79 39.64
N THR A 754 18.12 8.79 39.98
CA THR A 754 18.92 9.99 40.25
C THR A 754 19.19 10.86 39.03
N THR A 755 19.02 10.33 37.81
CA THR A 755 19.26 11.05 36.55
C THR A 755 17.98 11.55 35.88
N ASP A 756 16.80 11.22 36.42
CA ASP A 756 15.52 11.74 35.93
C ASP A 756 15.41 13.25 36.17
N THR A 757 15.00 13.98 35.15
CA THR A 757 14.89 15.45 35.21
C THR A 757 13.85 15.90 36.24
N GLY A 758 12.70 15.22 36.31
CA GLY A 758 11.68 15.52 37.31
C GLY A 758 12.19 15.31 38.74
N ASN A 759 12.89 14.21 38.99
CA ASN A 759 13.46 13.93 40.30
C ASN A 759 14.56 14.92 40.70
N ARG A 760 15.42 15.33 39.76
CA ARG A 760 16.45 16.35 40.01
C ARG A 760 15.85 17.73 40.28
N LEU A 761 14.75 18.09 39.61
CA LEU A 761 14.06 19.38 39.80
C LEU A 761 13.48 19.53 41.21
N PHE A 762 12.98 18.45 41.80
CA PHE A 762 12.27 18.49 43.08
C PHE A 762 12.99 17.75 44.22
N ASN A 763 14.24 17.32 44.02
CA ASN A 763 15.02 16.52 44.97
C ASN A 763 14.30 15.24 45.43
N THR A 764 13.52 14.62 44.55
CA THR A 764 12.75 13.40 44.86
C THR A 764 13.41 12.13 44.34
N THR A 765 14.75 12.07 44.33
CA THR A 765 15.52 10.97 43.72
C THR A 765 15.37 9.62 44.44
N GLN A 766 14.62 9.57 45.54
CA GLN A 766 14.31 8.36 46.29
C GLN A 766 12.94 7.73 45.91
N LEU A 767 12.16 8.38 45.04
CA LEU A 767 10.78 7.96 44.70
C LEU A 767 10.68 6.96 43.53
N ASP A 768 11.81 6.43 43.03
CA ASP A 768 11.86 5.53 41.88
C ASP A 768 12.05 4.06 42.27
#